data_AF-A0A1Y1UMY4-F1
#
_entry.id   AF-A0A1Y1UMY4-F1
#
_cell.length_a   1.000
_cell.length_b   1.000
_cell.length_c   1.000
_cell.angle_alpha   90.00
_cell.angle_beta   90.00
_cell.angle_gamma   90.00
#
_symmetry.space_group_name_H-M   'P 1'
#
loop_
_entity.id
_entity.type
_entity.pdbx_description
1 polymer ?
#
loop_
_entity_poly.entity_id
_entity_poly.type
_entity_poly.pdbx_seq_one_letter_code
_entity_poly.pdbx_strand_id
1 'polypeptide(L)'
;MMDPAESSKAGLQRMRRLAAAPPTIKDARHLITSHLVYPSPSGFLITPIYDSYPPRPIPFPPIMSPVKFLWQHGDWITTYHPNIVGEGGQLGIYPKGILSPTMVPANVLGLNHATLALDKEPIEVLPLYTSGDGPPSWRPEHGPVLLVLTTKALLLVHPSSQAYKYTSTMIQCPIHMRWRASVGEQVPVDSGYAIERGWMGEAGDAAWVATESEGELRMLRAEVGMSRDDTWYLEVTPLPALPVRGLQGVVFMPFEDGVEAVVIQPRAAHTYTIQRQEAELVNSFAELSEATSQVSWDWFVSGSRTASLPGIIEAIQVGPNFIVVLSTDDGVMLAQMDRLWTIQSKVDLGPRRVDGIMCSQGALGGTLGLVGIHDGREILLVPFPLQEDLASSAYDSILSAINDGSDWSDVVRAAFASRKPNLARDILQLARLDADHLLQLQVAVFGHSHQNQLRDVSAEMLRLRQASGLFTLAAQFEKIIKFDCVWPLVTVAEWSFCTLSSIFRDVILKDAVRSLHVLVPHARSTILVLLSQLDAFSSYVAGLDHPIPQPQTRYMPTSLSGDPRATILAKDRMRNLASSHGVEIERWGKELQAIHMRPTEEESLFLQPELVPVRLKALTLPAPSSLFLNESESQIYDAVTFAPIAGDVGLICDRCESRTVASFGVTGGDSIWEKWVKDREESCGCGGCWVRGR
;
A
#
# COMPACT_ATOMS: atom_id res chain seq x y z
N MET A 1 29.94 -45.49 -2.64
CA MET A 1 30.98 -44.48 -2.95
C MET A 1 30.52 -43.19 -2.31
N MET A 2 31.25 -42.69 -1.31
CA MET A 2 30.94 -41.40 -0.68
C MET A 2 31.41 -40.31 -1.62
N ASP A 3 30.51 -39.42 -2.02
CA ASP A 3 30.90 -38.23 -2.77
C ASP A 3 31.89 -37.41 -1.92
N PRO A 4 33.00 -36.94 -2.51
CA PRO A 4 33.97 -36.15 -1.78
C PRO A 4 33.31 -34.88 -1.25
N ALA A 5 33.53 -34.58 0.02
CA ALA A 5 33.00 -33.41 0.69
C ALA A 5 33.32 -32.15 -0.12
N GLU A 6 32.27 -31.37 -0.42
CA GLU A 6 32.40 -30.13 -1.17
C GLU A 6 33.37 -29.19 -0.46
N SER A 7 34.42 -28.75 -1.18
CA SER A 7 35.40 -27.83 -0.60
C SER A 7 34.73 -26.49 -0.23
N SER A 8 35.19 -25.86 0.86
CA SER A 8 34.67 -24.56 1.33
C SER A 8 34.64 -23.50 0.22
N LYS A 9 35.62 -23.54 -0.69
CA LYS A 9 35.71 -22.63 -1.84
C LYS A 9 34.64 -22.91 -2.91
N ALA A 10 34.33 -24.17 -3.17
CA ALA A 10 33.26 -24.56 -4.09
C ALA A 10 31.88 -24.18 -3.50
N GLY A 11 31.67 -24.42 -2.20
CA GLY A 11 30.47 -23.99 -1.49
C GLY A 11 30.28 -22.46 -1.51
N LEU A 12 31.37 -21.70 -1.32
CA LEU A 12 31.34 -20.23 -1.34
C LEU A 12 31.14 -19.67 -2.76
N GLN A 13 31.67 -20.34 -3.80
CA GLN A 13 31.38 -20.02 -5.19
C GLN A 13 29.93 -20.36 -5.57
N ARG A 14 29.37 -21.47 -5.07
CA ARG A 14 27.95 -21.80 -5.25
C ARG A 14 27.06 -20.77 -4.55
N MET A 15 27.39 -20.37 -3.33
CA MET A 15 26.69 -19.30 -2.59
C MET A 15 26.76 -17.97 -3.33
N ARG A 16 27.92 -17.60 -3.89
CA ARG A 16 28.07 -16.40 -4.71
C ARG A 16 27.31 -16.48 -6.02
N ARG A 17 27.23 -17.66 -6.65
CA ARG A 17 26.39 -17.89 -7.84
C ARG A 17 24.90 -17.85 -7.52
N LEU A 18 24.48 -18.36 -6.37
CA LEU A 18 23.10 -18.24 -5.88
C LEU A 18 22.74 -16.80 -5.49
N ALA A 19 23.71 -16.02 -4.98
CA ALA A 19 23.54 -14.61 -4.67
C ALA A 19 23.63 -13.69 -5.91
N ALA A 20 24.32 -14.12 -6.97
CA ALA A 20 24.51 -13.37 -8.21
C ALA A 20 23.58 -13.80 -9.35
N ALA A 21 22.92 -14.95 -9.23
CA ALA A 21 21.81 -15.31 -10.10
C ALA A 21 20.61 -14.47 -9.66
N PRO A 22 20.13 -13.53 -10.49
CA PRO A 22 18.88 -12.85 -10.20
C PRO A 22 17.79 -13.95 -10.09
N PRO A 23 17.07 -14.04 -8.96
CA PRO A 23 16.01 -15.02 -8.82
C PRO A 23 14.98 -14.77 -9.93
N THR A 24 14.48 -15.84 -10.56
CA THR A 24 13.31 -15.76 -11.43
C THR A 24 12.12 -15.33 -10.59
N ILE A 25 11.74 -14.05 -10.68
CA ILE A 25 10.67 -13.45 -9.88
C ILE A 25 9.36 -13.74 -10.61
N LYS A 26 8.60 -14.72 -10.12
CA LYS A 26 7.16 -14.82 -10.35
C LYS A 26 6.48 -14.44 -9.03
N ASP A 27 5.92 -13.24 -8.98
CA ASP A 27 5.03 -12.70 -7.92
C ASP A 27 5.65 -12.55 -6.51
N ALA A 28 5.49 -11.48 -5.73
CA ALA A 28 4.66 -10.28 -5.76
C ALA A 28 5.34 -9.21 -4.89
N ARG A 29 5.24 -7.93 -5.26
CA ARG A 29 5.65 -6.83 -4.39
C ARG A 29 4.60 -6.65 -3.30
N HIS A 30 5.02 -6.68 -2.05
CA HIS A 30 4.13 -6.56 -0.92
C HIS A 30 3.58 -5.13 -0.82
N LEU A 31 2.24 -5.00 -0.95
CA LEU A 31 1.54 -3.72 -1.06
C LEU A 31 1.75 -2.75 0.13
N ILE A 32 2.08 -3.25 1.33
CA ILE A 32 2.23 -2.41 2.54
C ILE A 32 3.70 -2.25 2.95
N THR A 33 4.49 -3.33 2.95
CA THR A 33 5.84 -3.31 3.53
C THR A 33 6.93 -3.08 2.48
N SER A 34 6.59 -2.89 1.19
CA SER A 34 7.57 -2.77 0.11
C SER A 34 8.60 -3.92 0.07
N HIS A 35 8.26 -5.09 0.59
CA HIS A 35 9.12 -6.26 0.46
C HIS A 35 8.86 -6.94 -0.90
N LEU A 36 9.93 -7.39 -1.57
CA LEU A 36 9.81 -8.33 -2.67
C LEU A 36 9.63 -9.72 -2.08
N VAL A 37 8.51 -10.34 -2.39
CA VAL A 37 8.34 -11.78 -2.22
C VAL A 37 8.71 -12.42 -3.54
N TYR A 38 9.52 -13.48 -3.52
CA TYR A 38 9.86 -14.22 -4.73
C TYR A 38 10.14 -15.70 -4.45
N PRO A 39 9.89 -16.57 -5.44
CA PRO A 39 10.10 -18.00 -5.30
C PRO A 39 11.59 -18.35 -5.28
N SER A 40 11.92 -19.38 -4.51
CA SER A 40 13.22 -20.01 -4.33
C SER A 40 13.03 -21.53 -4.32
N PRO A 41 14.05 -22.35 -4.65
CA PRO A 41 13.97 -23.80 -4.52
C PRO A 41 13.55 -24.31 -3.13
N SER A 42 13.75 -23.48 -2.09
CA SER A 42 13.40 -23.78 -0.70
C SER A 42 12.08 -23.15 -0.23
N GLY A 43 11.23 -22.64 -1.13
CA GLY A 43 9.98 -21.93 -0.81
C GLY A 43 10.05 -20.46 -1.22
N PHE A 44 9.38 -19.56 -0.50
CA PHE A 44 9.40 -18.13 -0.83
C PHE A 44 10.41 -17.38 0.03
N LEU A 45 11.18 -16.49 -0.60
CA LEU A 45 12.05 -15.54 0.06
C LEU A 45 11.38 -14.18 0.08
N ILE A 46 11.66 -13.44 1.14
CA ILE A 46 11.29 -12.05 1.31
C ILE A 46 12.58 -11.26 1.37
N THR A 47 12.68 -10.25 0.52
CA THR A 47 13.75 -9.26 0.58
C THR A 47 13.13 -7.88 0.67
N PRO A 48 13.42 -7.09 1.71
CA PRO A 48 13.04 -5.69 1.72
C PRO A 48 13.66 -4.99 0.51
N ILE A 49 12.87 -4.27 -0.29
CA ILE A 49 13.39 -3.54 -1.47
C ILE A 49 14.43 -2.49 -1.05
N TYR A 50 14.25 -1.93 0.15
CA TYR A 50 14.96 -0.73 0.60
C TYR A 50 16.00 -1.00 1.68
N ASP A 51 16.06 -2.23 2.25
CA ASP A 51 17.10 -2.59 3.20
C ASP A 51 18.13 -3.53 2.58
N SER A 52 19.38 -3.39 3.03
CA SER A 52 20.49 -4.29 2.69
C SER A 52 20.41 -5.68 3.35
N TYR A 53 19.26 -6.04 3.93
CA TYR A 53 19.10 -7.36 4.54
C TYR A 53 19.17 -8.45 3.47
N PRO A 54 19.88 -9.54 3.75
CA PRO A 54 19.87 -10.68 2.85
C PRO A 54 18.44 -11.22 2.73
N PRO A 55 18.09 -11.78 1.57
CA PRO A 55 16.85 -12.51 1.40
C PRO A 55 16.65 -13.54 2.51
N ARG A 56 15.46 -13.54 3.11
CA ARG A 56 15.12 -14.48 4.19
C ARG A 56 13.87 -15.26 3.84
N PRO A 57 13.74 -16.53 4.27
CA PRO A 57 12.50 -17.27 4.09
C PRO A 57 11.34 -16.59 4.81
N ILE A 58 10.14 -16.68 4.25
CA ILE A 58 8.92 -16.27 4.95
C ILE A 58 8.81 -17.12 6.23
N PRO A 59 8.53 -16.54 7.41
CA PRO A 59 8.46 -17.27 8.67
C PRO A 59 7.16 -18.09 8.77
N PHE A 60 6.98 -19.06 7.88
CA PHE A 60 5.90 -20.04 7.99
C PHE A 60 6.14 -21.03 9.14
N PRO A 61 5.09 -21.61 9.74
CA PRO A 61 5.25 -22.64 10.76
C PRO A 61 6.15 -23.79 10.26
N PRO A 62 7.16 -24.23 11.03
CA PRO A 62 8.13 -25.25 10.60
C PRO A 62 7.51 -26.64 10.40
N ILE A 63 6.24 -26.82 10.78
CA ILE A 63 5.49 -28.07 10.63
C ILE A 63 4.99 -28.23 9.19
N MET A 64 4.92 -27.16 8.41
CA MET A 64 4.45 -27.22 7.03
C MET A 64 5.60 -27.38 6.05
N SER A 65 5.29 -27.96 4.89
CA SER A 65 6.22 -27.99 3.76
C SER A 65 6.54 -26.56 3.29
N PRO A 66 7.64 -26.38 2.54
CA PRO A 66 7.88 -25.15 1.80
C PRO A 66 6.67 -24.79 0.94
N VAL A 67 6.35 -23.49 0.89
CA VAL A 67 5.23 -22.98 0.09
C VAL A 67 5.54 -23.13 -1.39
N LYS A 68 4.56 -23.64 -2.15
CA LYS A 68 4.61 -23.78 -3.62
C LYS A 68 3.96 -22.60 -4.34
N PHE A 69 2.85 -22.09 -3.81
CA PHE A 69 2.13 -20.93 -4.36
C PHE A 69 1.78 -19.93 -3.28
N LEU A 70 1.75 -18.66 -3.65
CA LEU A 70 1.44 -17.55 -2.77
C LEU A 70 0.54 -16.56 -3.50
N TRP A 71 -0.58 -16.22 -2.88
CA TRP A 71 -1.54 -15.23 -3.35
C TRP A 71 -1.70 -14.12 -2.30
N GLN A 72 -1.59 -12.86 -2.72
CA GLN A 72 -1.71 -11.70 -1.83
C GLN A 72 -3.05 -11.00 -2.04
N HIS A 73 -3.75 -10.77 -0.94
CA HIS A 73 -5.18 -10.49 -0.95
C HIS A 73 -5.47 -9.49 0.18
N GLY A 74 -5.55 -8.18 -0.09
CA GLY A 74 -5.85 -7.18 0.94
C GLY A 74 -4.89 -7.25 2.14
N ASP A 75 -5.44 -7.55 3.33
CA ASP A 75 -4.74 -7.77 4.61
C ASP A 75 -4.38 -9.23 4.90
N TRP A 76 -4.50 -10.09 3.89
CA TRP A 76 -4.31 -11.53 4.02
C TRP A 76 -3.40 -12.08 2.92
N ILE A 77 -2.77 -13.21 3.24
CA ILE A 77 -1.88 -13.96 2.35
C ILE A 77 -2.36 -15.39 2.39
N THR A 78 -2.68 -15.91 1.21
CA THR A 78 -3.02 -17.32 1.04
C THR A 78 -1.83 -18.03 0.44
N THR A 79 -1.49 -19.20 0.96
CA THR A 79 -0.37 -19.98 0.45
C THR A 79 -0.72 -21.46 0.39
N TYR A 80 -0.11 -22.18 -0.54
CA TYR A 80 -0.28 -23.62 -0.65
C TYR A 80 1.00 -24.36 -0.25
N HIS A 81 0.86 -25.28 0.70
CA HIS A 81 1.90 -26.13 1.26
C HIS A 81 1.68 -27.58 0.78
N PRO A 82 2.40 -28.08 -0.23
CA PRO A 82 2.21 -29.44 -0.74
C PRO A 82 2.56 -30.52 0.30
N ASN A 83 1.81 -31.62 0.32
CA ASN A 83 2.16 -32.76 1.15
C ASN A 83 3.51 -33.36 0.72
N ILE A 84 4.40 -33.66 1.69
CA ILE A 84 5.72 -34.24 1.40
C ILE A 84 5.60 -35.67 0.84
N VAL A 85 4.56 -36.41 1.23
CA VAL A 85 4.43 -37.86 1.00
C VAL A 85 3.19 -38.21 0.16
N GLY A 86 2.54 -37.25 -0.50
CA GLY A 86 1.31 -37.55 -1.24
C GLY A 86 0.83 -36.43 -2.14
N GLU A 87 -0.31 -36.68 -2.79
CA GLU A 87 -1.05 -35.66 -3.53
C GLU A 87 -1.74 -34.68 -2.56
N GLY A 88 -2.01 -33.47 -3.04
CA GLY A 88 -2.63 -32.43 -2.23
C GLY A 88 -1.67 -31.74 -1.27
N GLY A 89 -2.24 -31.08 -0.27
CA GLY A 89 -1.50 -30.21 0.62
C GLY A 89 -2.39 -29.44 1.59
N GLN A 90 -1.84 -28.37 2.15
CA GLN A 90 -2.56 -27.46 3.03
C GLN A 90 -2.58 -26.05 2.43
N LEU A 91 -3.77 -25.49 2.31
CA LEU A 91 -3.96 -24.07 2.03
C LEU A 91 -3.89 -23.30 3.36
N GLY A 92 -2.82 -22.54 3.55
CA GLY A 92 -2.63 -21.67 4.72
C GLY A 92 -3.11 -20.26 4.43
N ILE A 93 -3.97 -19.71 5.30
CA ILE A 93 -4.45 -18.33 5.24
C ILE A 93 -3.84 -17.58 6.43
N TYR A 94 -3.01 -16.59 6.14
CA TYR A 94 -2.25 -15.84 7.12
C TYR A 94 -2.60 -14.35 7.05
N PRO A 95 -2.64 -13.65 8.19
CA PRO A 95 -2.68 -12.20 8.19
C PRO A 95 -1.36 -11.68 7.60
N LYS A 96 -1.47 -10.60 6.85
CA LYS A 96 -0.36 -9.96 6.13
C LYS A 96 0.81 -9.56 7.03
N GLY A 97 0.53 -9.32 8.31
CA GLY A 97 1.53 -9.07 9.36
C GLY A 97 2.60 -10.16 9.47
N ILE A 98 2.36 -11.40 8.99
CA ILE A 98 3.37 -12.48 8.98
C ILE A 98 4.62 -12.14 8.16
N LEU A 99 4.53 -11.19 7.23
CA LEU A 99 5.67 -10.73 6.43
C LEU A 99 6.51 -9.66 7.14
N SER A 100 6.07 -9.17 8.31
CA SER A 100 6.76 -8.11 9.05
C SER A 100 8.14 -8.59 9.58
N PRO A 101 9.20 -7.78 9.44
CA PRO A 101 10.52 -8.11 9.96
C PRO A 101 10.65 -8.14 11.47
N THR A 102 9.74 -7.48 12.19
CA THR A 102 9.86 -7.28 13.63
C THR A 102 9.00 -8.22 14.46
N MET A 103 7.99 -8.90 13.90
CA MET A 103 7.00 -9.62 14.70
C MET A 103 6.48 -10.85 13.98
N VAL A 104 6.82 -12.05 14.47
CA VAL A 104 5.87 -13.00 15.05
C VAL A 104 6.69 -13.97 15.93
N PRO A 105 6.67 -13.87 17.27
CA PRO A 105 7.18 -14.95 18.12
C PRO A 105 6.49 -16.26 17.71
N ALA A 106 7.22 -17.38 17.61
CA ALA A 106 6.65 -18.67 17.17
C ALA A 106 5.36 -19.08 17.92
N ASN A 107 5.17 -18.52 19.12
CA ASN A 107 4.04 -18.73 20.01
C ASN A 107 2.76 -17.99 19.57
N VAL A 108 2.87 -16.93 18.74
CA VAL A 108 1.75 -16.14 18.19
C VAL A 108 1.21 -16.75 16.90
N LEU A 109 2.03 -17.52 16.18
CA LEU A 109 1.57 -18.29 15.00
C LEU A 109 0.44 -19.26 15.37
N GLY A 110 0.33 -19.74 16.61
CA GLY A 110 -0.70 -20.70 17.02
C GLY A 110 -2.16 -20.19 17.02
N LEU A 111 -2.40 -18.87 16.92
CA LEU A 111 -3.74 -18.31 17.15
C LEU A 111 -4.39 -17.63 15.92
N ASN A 112 -3.60 -17.20 14.91
CA ASN A 112 -4.11 -16.31 13.86
C ASN A 112 -3.95 -16.84 12.42
N HIS A 113 -3.97 -18.16 12.17
CA HIS A 113 -3.99 -18.68 10.79
C HIS A 113 -5.01 -19.82 10.63
N ALA A 114 -5.64 -19.90 9.47
CA ALA A 114 -6.36 -21.11 9.05
C ALA A 114 -5.45 -21.99 8.24
N THR A 115 -5.68 -23.29 8.37
CA THR A 115 -5.16 -24.30 7.45
C THR A 115 -6.33 -25.13 6.95
N LEU A 116 -6.36 -25.36 5.64
CA LEU A 116 -7.36 -26.19 5.00
C LEU A 116 -6.65 -27.30 4.24
N ALA A 117 -6.97 -28.55 4.54
CA ALA A 117 -6.45 -29.68 3.78
C ALA A 117 -7.13 -29.73 2.40
N LEU A 118 -6.32 -29.77 1.35
CA LEU A 118 -6.75 -29.98 -0.01
C LEU A 118 -6.27 -31.37 -0.46
N ASP A 119 -7.14 -32.11 -1.13
CA ASP A 119 -6.85 -33.40 -1.74
C ASP A 119 -5.95 -33.27 -2.97
N LYS A 120 -6.02 -32.12 -3.64
CA LYS A 120 -5.23 -31.78 -4.83
C LYS A 120 -4.67 -30.38 -4.75
N GLU A 121 -3.68 -30.14 -5.60
CA GLU A 121 -3.12 -28.82 -5.80
C GLU A 121 -4.17 -27.87 -6.37
N PRO A 122 -4.35 -26.67 -5.78
CA PRO A 122 -5.24 -25.67 -6.34
C PRO A 122 -4.69 -25.20 -7.69
N ILE A 123 -5.57 -25.13 -8.69
CA ILE A 123 -5.27 -24.54 -10.00
C ILE A 123 -5.20 -23.03 -9.84
N GLU A 124 -6.13 -22.46 -9.08
CA GLU A 124 -6.22 -21.03 -8.87
C GLU A 124 -6.98 -20.71 -7.58
N VAL A 125 -6.69 -19.55 -6.99
CA VAL A 125 -7.34 -19.02 -5.81
C VAL A 125 -7.77 -17.59 -6.12
N LEU A 126 -9.08 -17.34 -6.06
CA LEU A 126 -9.68 -16.03 -6.27
C LEU A 126 -10.24 -15.53 -4.93
N PRO A 127 -9.74 -14.41 -4.39
CA PRO A 127 -10.38 -13.80 -3.24
C PRO A 127 -11.65 -13.07 -3.70
N LEU A 128 -12.72 -13.24 -2.95
CA LEU A 128 -13.94 -12.46 -3.15
C LEU A 128 -13.84 -11.20 -2.30
N TYR A 129 -13.05 -10.23 -2.78
CA TYR A 129 -13.06 -8.88 -2.23
C TYR A 129 -14.20 -8.14 -2.86
N THR A 130 -15.38 -8.42 -2.33
CA THR A 130 -16.59 -7.69 -2.65
C THR A 130 -16.30 -6.22 -2.71
N SER A 131 -16.40 -5.72 -3.93
CA SER A 131 -16.31 -4.34 -4.34
C SER A 131 -17.22 -3.44 -3.49
N GLY A 132 -16.79 -3.08 -2.27
CA GLY A 132 -17.52 -2.21 -1.33
C GLY A 132 -18.80 -2.80 -0.71
N ASP A 133 -19.52 -3.63 -1.46
CA ASP A 133 -20.79 -4.26 -1.09
C ASP A 133 -20.57 -5.74 -0.79
N GLY A 134 -19.89 -6.02 0.33
CA GLY A 134 -19.79 -7.37 0.89
C GLY A 134 -21.11 -8.10 0.97
N PRO A 135 -21.11 -9.46 0.95
CA PRO A 135 -22.27 -10.17 1.45
C PRO A 135 -22.62 -9.55 2.81
N PRO A 136 -23.91 -9.22 3.07
CA PRO A 136 -24.36 -8.15 3.97
C PRO A 136 -23.99 -8.23 5.47
N SER A 137 -22.98 -9.01 5.85
CA SER A 137 -22.49 -9.18 7.22
C SER A 137 -21.00 -9.52 7.32
N TRP A 138 -20.26 -9.56 6.19
CA TRP A 138 -18.83 -9.87 6.23
C TRP A 138 -18.03 -8.74 6.89
N ARG A 139 -17.12 -9.13 7.79
CA ARG A 139 -16.15 -8.21 8.40
C ARG A 139 -14.74 -8.64 7.98
N PRO A 140 -13.92 -7.73 7.45
CA PRO A 140 -12.52 -8.02 7.08
C PRO A 140 -11.70 -8.66 8.21
N GLU A 141 -12.04 -8.34 9.45
CA GLU A 141 -11.44 -8.89 10.68
C GLU A 141 -11.57 -10.41 10.80
N HIS A 142 -12.62 -10.99 10.22
CA HIS A 142 -12.85 -12.44 10.27
C HIS A 142 -12.06 -13.21 9.22
N GLY A 143 -11.46 -12.53 8.24
CA GLY A 143 -10.65 -13.13 7.18
C GLY A 143 -11.29 -13.24 5.82
N PRO A 144 -10.49 -13.62 4.81
CA PRO A 144 -10.92 -13.56 3.43
C PRO A 144 -11.90 -14.69 3.12
N VAL A 145 -12.84 -14.37 2.26
CA VAL A 145 -13.65 -15.36 1.56
C VAL A 145 -12.91 -15.68 0.26
N LEU A 146 -12.60 -16.96 0.05
CA LEU A 146 -11.80 -17.41 -1.09
C LEU A 146 -12.60 -18.42 -1.91
N LEU A 147 -12.54 -18.29 -3.22
CA LEU A 147 -12.82 -19.38 -4.14
C LEU A 147 -11.52 -20.09 -4.48
N VAL A 148 -11.52 -21.41 -4.37
CA VAL A 148 -10.36 -22.26 -4.69
C VAL A 148 -10.80 -23.23 -5.78
N LEU A 149 -10.22 -23.08 -6.97
CA LEU A 149 -10.44 -23.98 -8.08
C LEU A 149 -9.47 -25.15 -7.98
N THR A 150 -10.01 -26.36 -7.92
CA THR A 150 -9.24 -27.61 -7.95
C THR A 150 -9.50 -28.37 -9.25
N THR A 151 -8.75 -29.43 -9.48
CA THR A 151 -8.96 -30.31 -10.65
C THR A 151 -10.38 -30.88 -10.77
N LYS A 152 -11.18 -30.94 -9.70
CA LYS A 152 -12.50 -31.59 -9.70
C LYS A 152 -13.66 -30.69 -9.26
N ALA A 153 -13.36 -29.67 -8.46
CA ALA A 153 -14.39 -28.89 -7.79
C ALA A 153 -13.97 -27.43 -7.58
N LEU A 154 -14.99 -26.59 -7.42
CA LEU A 154 -14.85 -25.24 -6.92
C LEU A 154 -15.17 -25.24 -5.42
N LEU A 155 -14.25 -24.73 -4.61
CA LEU A 155 -14.39 -24.69 -3.16
C LEU A 155 -14.59 -23.24 -2.73
N LEU A 156 -15.60 -22.99 -1.90
CA LEU A 156 -15.77 -21.73 -1.18
C LEU A 156 -15.22 -21.90 0.23
N VAL A 157 -14.15 -21.19 0.53
CA VAL A 157 -13.52 -21.13 1.85
C VAL A 157 -13.94 -19.82 2.49
N HIS A 158 -14.62 -19.89 3.63
CA HIS A 158 -15.08 -18.71 4.34
C HIS A 158 -14.78 -18.83 5.84
N PRO A 159 -14.64 -17.71 6.56
CA PRO A 159 -14.38 -17.75 7.98
C PRO A 159 -15.64 -18.18 8.76
N SER A 160 -15.43 -18.91 9.85
CA SER A 160 -16.43 -19.28 10.83
C SER A 160 -16.37 -18.34 12.03
N SER A 161 -17.52 -17.88 12.52
CA SER A 161 -17.68 -16.80 13.52
C SER A 161 -17.29 -17.18 14.97
N GLN A 162 -16.48 -18.22 15.18
CA GLN A 162 -16.12 -18.64 16.55
C GLN A 162 -15.04 -17.73 17.15
N ALA A 163 -15.45 -16.95 18.16
CA ALA A 163 -14.86 -15.70 18.67
C ALA A 163 -13.38 -15.68 19.12
N TYR A 164 -12.62 -16.78 19.04
CA TYR A 164 -11.25 -16.82 19.57
C TYR A 164 -10.25 -17.66 18.77
N LYS A 165 -10.67 -18.27 17.66
CA LYS A 165 -9.77 -19.03 16.78
C LYS A 165 -10.23 -18.91 15.35
N TYR A 166 -9.32 -18.45 14.49
CA TYR A 166 -9.57 -18.43 13.06
C TYR A 166 -9.83 -19.87 12.58
N THR A 167 -11.08 -20.17 12.26
CA THR A 167 -11.49 -21.45 11.69
C THR A 167 -12.15 -21.16 10.35
N SER A 168 -11.77 -21.91 9.32
CA SER A 168 -12.40 -21.82 8.02
C SER A 168 -13.33 -23.01 7.81
N THR A 169 -14.48 -22.73 7.20
CA THR A 169 -15.40 -23.74 6.70
C THR A 169 -15.32 -23.76 5.18
N MET A 170 -15.53 -24.95 4.61
CA MET A 170 -15.41 -25.20 3.18
C MET A 170 -16.74 -25.71 2.64
N ILE A 171 -17.21 -25.09 1.57
CA ILE A 171 -18.34 -25.56 0.76
C ILE A 171 -17.77 -26.01 -0.58
N GLN A 172 -18.21 -27.16 -1.09
CA GLN A 172 -17.68 -27.74 -2.32
C GLN A 172 -18.79 -27.90 -3.35
N CYS A 173 -18.54 -27.39 -4.57
CA CYS A 173 -19.43 -27.58 -5.72
C CYS A 173 -18.70 -28.27 -6.89
N PRO A 174 -19.31 -29.28 -7.51
CA PRO A 174 -18.79 -29.84 -8.76
C PRO A 174 -18.85 -28.80 -9.88
N ILE A 175 -17.80 -28.74 -10.71
CA ILE A 175 -17.67 -27.75 -11.79
C ILE A 175 -18.43 -28.11 -13.08
N HIS A 176 -18.83 -29.37 -13.25
CA HIS A 176 -19.38 -29.89 -14.50
C HIS A 176 -20.91 -29.95 -14.53
N MET A 177 -21.59 -29.60 -13.44
CA MET A 177 -23.05 -29.63 -13.35
C MET A 177 -23.54 -28.40 -12.59
N ARG A 178 -24.81 -28.06 -12.80
CA ARG A 178 -25.45 -27.05 -11.96
C ARG A 178 -25.59 -27.60 -10.55
N TRP A 179 -25.05 -26.90 -9.57
CA TRP A 179 -25.09 -27.34 -8.18
C TRP A 179 -25.12 -26.17 -7.22
N ARG A 180 -25.95 -26.27 -6.19
CA ARG A 180 -25.97 -25.34 -5.07
C ARG A 180 -25.64 -26.12 -3.82
N ALA A 181 -24.62 -25.68 -3.10
CA ALA A 181 -24.21 -26.28 -1.84
C ALA A 181 -24.23 -25.24 -0.71
N SER A 182 -24.65 -25.68 0.46
CA SER A 182 -24.55 -24.95 1.74
C SER A 182 -23.70 -25.75 2.73
N VAL A 183 -23.30 -25.11 3.84
CA VAL A 183 -22.48 -25.77 4.88
C VAL A 183 -23.16 -27.04 5.38
N GLY A 184 -22.47 -28.18 5.26
CA GLY A 184 -22.92 -29.48 5.77
C GLY A 184 -23.75 -30.33 4.78
N GLU A 185 -24.02 -29.83 3.57
CA GLU A 185 -24.67 -30.63 2.52
C GLU A 185 -23.70 -31.65 1.91
N GLN A 186 -24.23 -32.81 1.52
CA GLN A 186 -23.44 -33.85 0.85
C GLN A 186 -23.11 -33.43 -0.58
N VAL A 187 -21.82 -33.47 -0.92
CA VAL A 187 -21.34 -33.30 -2.29
C VAL A 187 -21.80 -34.49 -3.13
N PRO A 188 -22.28 -34.28 -4.38
CA PRO A 188 -22.67 -35.38 -5.25
C PRO A 188 -21.47 -36.27 -5.57
N VAL A 189 -21.75 -37.53 -5.90
CA VAL A 189 -20.72 -38.54 -6.21
C VAL A 189 -19.83 -38.06 -7.35
N ASP A 190 -18.51 -38.23 -7.18
CA ASP A 190 -17.49 -37.85 -8.16
C ASP A 190 -17.79 -38.46 -9.55
N SER A 191 -17.99 -37.60 -10.55
CA SER A 191 -18.28 -38.01 -11.93
C SER A 191 -17.04 -38.44 -12.70
N GLY A 192 -15.84 -38.31 -12.10
CA GLY A 192 -14.56 -38.53 -12.78
C GLY A 192 -14.12 -37.37 -13.68
N TYR A 193 -14.91 -36.29 -13.78
CA TYR A 193 -14.55 -35.09 -14.53
C TYR A 193 -13.34 -34.40 -13.88
N ALA A 194 -12.30 -34.14 -14.68
CA ALA A 194 -11.10 -33.44 -14.24
C ALA A 194 -10.72 -32.32 -15.22
N ILE A 195 -10.35 -31.17 -14.68
CA ILE A 195 -9.84 -30.03 -15.45
C ILE A 195 -8.32 -30.00 -15.44
N GLU A 196 -7.75 -29.64 -16.59
CA GLU A 196 -6.30 -29.52 -16.79
C GLU A 196 -5.81 -28.11 -16.45
N ARG A 197 -6.63 -27.10 -16.76
CA ARG A 197 -6.33 -25.68 -16.52
C ARG A 197 -7.61 -24.94 -16.14
N GLY A 198 -7.45 -23.78 -15.50
CA GLY A 198 -8.55 -22.91 -15.16
C GLY A 198 -8.12 -21.47 -14.89
N TRP A 199 -9.08 -20.58 -15.03
CA TRP A 199 -8.97 -19.13 -14.82
C TRP A 199 -10.22 -18.65 -14.07
N MET A 200 -10.06 -17.72 -13.13
CA MET A 200 -11.12 -17.18 -12.30
C MET A 200 -11.03 -15.66 -12.26
N GLY A 201 -12.17 -14.99 -12.27
CA GLY A 201 -12.25 -13.54 -12.05
C GLY A 201 -13.58 -13.13 -11.48
N GLU A 202 -13.58 -12.05 -10.71
CA GLU A 202 -14.81 -11.43 -10.20
C GLU A 202 -15.37 -10.49 -11.28
N ALA A 203 -16.65 -10.64 -11.61
CA ALA A 203 -17.32 -9.75 -12.53
C ALA A 203 -18.81 -9.65 -12.19
N GLY A 204 -19.20 -8.48 -11.67
CA GLY A 204 -20.56 -8.20 -11.24
C GLY A 204 -20.82 -8.77 -9.84
N ASP A 205 -21.90 -9.53 -9.69
CA ASP A 205 -22.32 -10.17 -8.45
C ASP A 205 -21.80 -11.61 -8.29
N ALA A 206 -20.99 -12.08 -9.24
CA ALA A 206 -20.55 -13.47 -9.31
C ALA A 206 -19.08 -13.59 -9.69
N ALA A 207 -18.49 -14.73 -9.33
CA ALA A 207 -17.23 -15.16 -9.88
C ALA A 207 -17.46 -15.93 -11.18
N TRP A 208 -16.59 -15.70 -12.15
CA TRP A 208 -16.60 -16.38 -13.43
C TRP A 208 -15.39 -17.27 -13.51
N VAL A 209 -15.61 -18.50 -13.96
CA VAL A 209 -14.57 -19.50 -14.04
C VAL A 209 -14.56 -20.06 -15.45
N ALA A 210 -13.39 -20.06 -16.07
CA ALA A 210 -13.13 -20.78 -17.31
C ALA A 210 -12.27 -22.00 -16.98
N THR A 211 -12.62 -23.15 -17.53
CA THR A 211 -11.91 -24.41 -17.32
C THR A 211 -11.61 -25.09 -18.64
N GLU A 212 -10.40 -25.62 -18.80
CA GLU A 212 -10.01 -26.42 -19.95
C GLU A 212 -9.91 -27.90 -19.53
N SER A 213 -10.63 -28.77 -20.23
CA SER A 213 -10.60 -30.23 -20.05
C SER A 213 -10.67 -30.89 -21.42
N GLU A 214 -9.74 -31.79 -21.73
CA GLU A 214 -9.66 -32.46 -23.03
C GLU A 214 -9.60 -31.48 -24.23
N GLY A 215 -9.04 -30.28 -24.00
CA GLY A 215 -8.97 -29.19 -24.99
C GLY A 215 -10.30 -28.48 -25.27
N GLU A 216 -11.37 -28.76 -24.52
CA GLU A 216 -12.61 -27.99 -24.54
C GLU A 216 -12.59 -26.90 -23.46
N LEU A 217 -12.86 -25.65 -23.86
CA LEU A 217 -13.05 -24.55 -22.93
C LEU A 217 -14.51 -24.49 -22.48
N ARG A 218 -14.73 -24.66 -21.19
CA ARG A 218 -16.04 -24.49 -20.55
C ARG A 218 -16.00 -23.29 -19.65
N MET A 219 -17.15 -22.64 -19.53
CA MET A 219 -17.35 -21.56 -18.59
C MET A 219 -18.37 -21.95 -17.55
N LEU A 220 -18.25 -21.38 -16.37
CA LEU A 220 -19.25 -21.49 -15.32
C LEU A 220 -19.32 -20.17 -14.55
N ARG A 221 -20.52 -19.87 -14.08
CA ARG A 221 -20.78 -18.77 -13.16
C ARG A 221 -20.91 -19.35 -11.75
N ALA A 222 -20.17 -18.77 -10.82
CA ALA A 222 -20.15 -19.12 -9.41
C ALA A 222 -20.73 -17.97 -8.60
N GLU A 223 -21.95 -18.14 -8.11
CA GLU A 223 -22.59 -17.22 -7.19
C GLU A 223 -22.22 -17.59 -5.75
N VAL A 224 -21.76 -16.60 -5.00
CA VAL A 224 -21.47 -16.74 -3.58
C VAL A 224 -22.34 -15.77 -2.83
N GLY A 225 -23.04 -16.27 -1.81
CA GLY A 225 -23.91 -15.43 -1.01
C GLY A 225 -24.19 -16.02 0.36
N MET A 226 -25.00 -15.29 1.12
CA MET A 226 -25.55 -15.74 2.38
C MET A 226 -27.07 -15.86 2.25
N SER A 227 -27.59 -17.01 2.69
CA SER A 227 -29.02 -17.23 2.83
C SER A 227 -29.62 -16.30 3.90
N ARG A 228 -30.95 -16.24 3.99
CA ARG A 228 -31.66 -15.48 5.04
C ARG A 228 -31.32 -15.94 6.46
N ASP A 229 -30.81 -17.17 6.59
CA ASP A 229 -30.44 -17.79 7.87
C ASP A 229 -28.93 -17.66 8.16
N ASP A 230 -28.26 -16.67 7.56
CA ASP A 230 -26.81 -16.42 7.67
C ASP A 230 -25.92 -17.62 7.31
N THR A 231 -26.47 -18.59 6.56
CA THR A 231 -25.69 -19.72 6.05
C THR A 231 -25.11 -19.37 4.68
N TRP A 232 -23.80 -19.50 4.54
CA TRP A 232 -23.10 -19.33 3.26
C TRP A 232 -23.52 -20.41 2.26
N TYR A 233 -23.64 -20.01 1.01
CA TYR A 233 -23.86 -20.94 -0.10
C TYR A 233 -22.92 -20.62 -1.27
N LEU A 234 -22.66 -21.66 -2.06
CA LEU A 234 -22.00 -21.58 -3.36
C LEU A 234 -22.93 -22.21 -4.40
N GLU A 235 -23.32 -21.46 -5.43
CA GLU A 235 -24.08 -21.97 -6.57
C GLU A 235 -23.22 -21.89 -7.84
N VAL A 236 -22.99 -23.04 -8.46
CA VAL A 236 -22.26 -23.16 -9.73
C VAL A 236 -23.26 -23.43 -10.84
N THR A 237 -23.21 -22.63 -11.90
CA THR A 237 -24.00 -22.79 -13.11
C THR A 237 -23.06 -22.95 -14.31
N PRO A 238 -22.94 -24.15 -14.90
CA PRO A 238 -22.16 -24.35 -16.11
C PRO A 238 -22.82 -23.64 -17.30
N LEU A 239 -21.99 -23.08 -18.17
CA LEU A 239 -22.37 -22.31 -19.35
C LEU A 239 -21.98 -23.09 -20.62
N PRO A 240 -22.55 -22.73 -21.79
CA PRO A 240 -22.15 -23.33 -23.06
C PRO A 240 -20.63 -23.25 -23.29
N ALA A 241 -20.07 -24.33 -23.84
CA ALA A 241 -18.64 -24.38 -24.15
C ALA A 241 -18.28 -23.33 -25.22
N LEU A 242 -17.11 -22.71 -25.06
CA LEU A 242 -16.60 -21.75 -26.04
C LEU A 242 -15.93 -22.51 -27.21
N PRO A 243 -16.14 -22.09 -28.47
CA PRO A 243 -15.59 -22.78 -29.65
C PRO A 243 -14.11 -22.43 -29.87
N VAL A 244 -13.26 -22.62 -28.85
CA VAL A 244 -11.85 -22.21 -28.85
C VAL A 244 -10.96 -23.34 -28.33
N ARG A 245 -9.77 -23.49 -28.91
CA ARG A 245 -8.72 -24.42 -28.47
C ARG A 245 -7.38 -23.69 -28.33
N GLY A 246 -6.49 -24.18 -27.46
CA GLY A 246 -5.10 -23.72 -27.39
C GLY A 246 -4.92 -22.35 -26.75
N LEU A 247 -5.26 -22.26 -25.47
CA LEU A 247 -5.39 -21.00 -24.73
C LEU A 247 -4.13 -20.64 -23.94
N GLN A 248 -3.93 -19.33 -23.78
CA GLN A 248 -2.92 -18.77 -22.88
C GLN A 248 -3.55 -18.10 -21.65
N GLY A 249 -4.74 -17.50 -21.77
CA GLY A 249 -5.44 -16.90 -20.64
C GLY A 249 -6.88 -16.50 -20.97
N VAL A 250 -7.67 -16.23 -19.93
CA VAL A 250 -9.03 -15.68 -20.04
C VAL A 250 -9.17 -14.51 -19.06
N VAL A 251 -9.73 -13.39 -19.52
CA VAL A 251 -10.03 -12.21 -18.69
C VAL A 251 -11.53 -11.97 -18.70
N PHE A 252 -12.14 -11.73 -17.53
CA PHE A 252 -13.56 -11.48 -17.37
C PHE A 252 -13.85 -10.01 -17.10
N MET A 253 -14.82 -9.43 -17.80
CA MET A 253 -15.25 -8.04 -17.63
C MET A 253 -16.76 -7.97 -17.38
N PRO A 254 -17.22 -7.31 -16.30
CA PRO A 254 -18.64 -7.12 -16.07
C PRO A 254 -19.26 -6.02 -16.94
N PHE A 255 -20.54 -6.20 -17.29
CA PHE A 255 -21.44 -5.16 -17.78
C PHE A 255 -22.87 -5.42 -17.24
N GLU A 256 -23.82 -4.50 -17.49
CA GLU A 256 -25.13 -4.48 -16.81
C GLU A 256 -25.90 -5.81 -16.83
N ASP A 257 -25.83 -6.59 -17.92
CA ASP A 257 -26.62 -7.84 -18.11
C ASP A 257 -25.75 -9.09 -18.37
N GLY A 258 -24.45 -9.07 -18.02
CA GLY A 258 -23.57 -10.19 -18.29
C GLY A 258 -22.07 -9.95 -18.11
N VAL A 259 -21.28 -10.79 -18.78
CA VAL A 259 -19.81 -10.72 -18.78
C VAL A 259 -19.24 -10.86 -20.17
N GLU A 260 -18.26 -10.02 -20.48
CA GLU A 260 -17.35 -10.23 -21.60
C GLU A 260 -16.16 -11.08 -21.13
N ALA A 261 -16.01 -12.25 -21.72
CA ALA A 261 -14.83 -13.08 -21.59
C ALA A 261 -13.90 -12.82 -22.77
N VAL A 262 -12.72 -12.24 -22.50
CA VAL A 262 -11.66 -12.09 -23.49
C VAL A 262 -10.74 -13.30 -23.39
N VAL A 263 -10.77 -14.09 -24.44
CA VAL A 263 -10.03 -15.33 -24.56
C VAL A 263 -8.75 -15.06 -25.35
N ILE A 264 -7.60 -15.18 -24.67
CA ILE A 264 -6.28 -14.87 -25.21
C ILE A 264 -5.64 -16.13 -25.80
N GLN A 265 -5.33 -16.06 -27.09
CA GLN A 265 -4.57 -17.06 -27.85
C GLN A 265 -3.23 -16.46 -28.31
N PRO A 266 -2.23 -17.31 -28.68
CA PRO A 266 -0.89 -16.84 -29.08
C PRO A 266 -0.83 -15.79 -30.21
N ARG A 267 -1.90 -15.62 -31.00
CA ARG A 267 -1.97 -14.69 -32.15
C ARG A 267 -3.33 -14.00 -32.31
N ALA A 268 -4.21 -14.09 -31.31
CA ALA A 268 -5.54 -13.52 -31.38
C ALA A 268 -6.12 -13.29 -29.98
N ALA A 269 -6.94 -12.27 -29.84
CA ALA A 269 -7.89 -12.16 -28.75
C ALA A 269 -9.30 -12.37 -29.31
N HIS A 270 -10.09 -13.20 -28.64
CA HIS A 270 -11.49 -13.42 -28.97
C HIS A 270 -12.36 -12.90 -27.84
N THR A 271 -13.24 -11.96 -28.13
CA THR A 271 -14.20 -11.47 -27.15
C THR A 271 -15.50 -12.24 -27.27
N TYR A 272 -15.91 -12.85 -26.17
CA TYR A 272 -17.20 -13.54 -26.03
C TYR A 272 -18.07 -12.76 -25.06
N THR A 273 -19.20 -12.27 -25.56
CA THR A 273 -20.23 -11.68 -24.71
C THR A 273 -21.13 -12.81 -24.20
N ILE A 274 -21.27 -12.89 -22.89
CA ILE A 274 -22.09 -13.88 -22.21
C ILE A 274 -23.17 -13.11 -21.47
N GLN A 275 -24.40 -13.26 -21.94
CA GLN A 275 -25.54 -12.49 -21.45
C GLN A 275 -26.70 -13.42 -21.15
N ARG A 276 -27.51 -13.03 -20.17
CA ARG A 276 -28.74 -13.73 -19.85
C ARG A 276 -29.84 -13.19 -20.77
N GLN A 277 -30.46 -14.05 -21.58
CA GLN A 277 -31.59 -13.65 -22.41
C GLN A 277 -32.83 -14.48 -22.06
N GLU A 278 -33.99 -13.88 -22.30
CA GLU A 278 -35.27 -14.57 -22.23
C GLU A 278 -35.31 -15.67 -23.29
N ALA A 279 -35.49 -16.91 -22.85
CA ALA A 279 -35.64 -18.07 -23.69
C ALA A 279 -37.13 -18.31 -23.96
N GLU A 280 -37.51 -18.32 -25.23
CA GLU A 280 -38.86 -18.74 -25.63
C GLU A 280 -39.06 -20.22 -25.23
N LEU A 281 -39.98 -20.47 -24.29
CA LEU A 281 -40.39 -21.82 -23.93
C LEU A 281 -40.94 -22.52 -25.16
N VAL A 282 -40.41 -23.71 -25.48
CA VAL A 282 -40.97 -24.56 -26.54
C VAL A 282 -42.46 -24.77 -26.24
N ASN A 283 -43.34 -24.51 -27.23
CA ASN A 283 -44.79 -24.48 -27.08
C ASN A 283 -45.40 -25.66 -26.31
N SER A 284 -44.76 -26.84 -26.33
CA SER A 284 -45.18 -28.04 -25.60
C SER A 284 -45.00 -27.98 -24.07
N PHE A 285 -44.18 -27.06 -23.53
CA PHE A 285 -44.05 -26.81 -22.09
C PHE A 285 -44.95 -25.68 -21.58
N ALA A 286 -45.40 -24.79 -22.47
CA ALA A 286 -46.36 -23.74 -22.14
C ALA A 286 -47.74 -24.31 -21.78
N GLU A 287 -48.09 -25.50 -22.26
CA GLU A 287 -49.35 -26.19 -21.92
C GLU A 287 -49.36 -26.80 -20.50
N LEU A 288 -48.19 -26.97 -19.87
CA LEU A 288 -48.06 -27.58 -18.53
C LEU A 288 -47.93 -26.54 -17.40
N SER A 289 -47.68 -25.27 -17.71
CA SER A 289 -47.63 -24.21 -16.71
C SER A 289 -48.94 -23.42 -16.69
N GLU A 290 -49.80 -23.70 -15.71
CA GLU A 290 -51.02 -22.91 -15.45
C GLU A 290 -50.74 -21.46 -14.98
N ALA A 291 -49.47 -21.05 -14.92
CA ALA A 291 -49.04 -19.71 -14.53
C ALA A 291 -48.74 -18.86 -15.77
N THR A 292 -49.61 -17.88 -16.05
CA THR A 292 -49.35 -16.78 -16.98
C THR A 292 -48.03 -16.09 -16.60
N SER A 293 -47.09 -16.08 -17.56
CA SER A 293 -45.75 -15.45 -17.55
C SER A 293 -44.65 -16.10 -16.69
N GLN A 294 -44.33 -17.39 -16.92
CA GLN A 294 -42.99 -17.89 -16.61
C GLN A 294 -42.04 -17.58 -17.77
N VAL A 295 -41.30 -16.49 -17.63
CA VAL A 295 -40.15 -16.20 -18.50
C VAL A 295 -39.03 -17.16 -18.10
N SER A 296 -38.65 -18.07 -19.01
CA SER A 296 -37.41 -18.84 -18.85
C SER A 296 -36.23 -17.96 -19.25
N TRP A 297 -35.13 -18.04 -18.53
CA TRP A 297 -33.93 -17.28 -18.84
C TRP A 297 -32.78 -18.25 -19.04
N ASP A 298 -32.12 -18.17 -20.20
CA ASP A 298 -30.93 -18.95 -20.51
C ASP A 298 -29.72 -18.05 -20.76
N TRP A 299 -28.53 -18.63 -20.64
CA TRP A 299 -27.28 -17.96 -20.92
C TRP A 299 -26.90 -18.14 -22.39
N PHE A 300 -26.74 -17.02 -23.09
CA PHE A 300 -26.32 -16.99 -24.48
C PHE A 300 -24.89 -16.49 -24.58
N VAL A 301 -24.09 -17.19 -25.38
CA VAL A 301 -22.72 -16.83 -25.70
C VAL A 301 -22.69 -16.35 -27.15
N SER A 302 -22.31 -15.10 -27.38
CA SER A 302 -22.03 -14.55 -28.70
C SER A 302 -20.56 -14.17 -28.82
N GLY A 303 -19.83 -14.80 -29.74
CA GLY A 303 -18.44 -14.45 -30.02
C GLY A 303 -18.33 -13.41 -31.12
N SER A 304 -17.50 -12.40 -30.93
CA SER A 304 -17.03 -11.54 -32.02
C SER A 304 -15.51 -11.66 -32.14
N ARG A 305 -15.01 -11.74 -33.39
CA ARG A 305 -13.56 -11.77 -33.64
C ARG A 305 -13.05 -10.33 -33.62
N THR A 306 -12.41 -9.94 -32.53
CA THR A 306 -11.80 -8.62 -32.37
C THR A 306 -10.34 -8.68 -32.80
N ALA A 307 -10.04 -8.05 -33.94
CA ALA A 307 -8.72 -7.68 -34.47
C ALA A 307 -7.61 -8.78 -34.55
N SER A 308 -6.92 -8.84 -35.68
CA SER A 308 -5.61 -9.51 -35.74
C SER A 308 -4.59 -8.67 -34.98
N LEU A 309 -4.33 -9.02 -33.72
CA LEU A 309 -3.29 -8.39 -32.92
C LEU A 309 -1.94 -9.08 -33.15
N PRO A 310 -0.81 -8.35 -33.03
CA PRO A 310 0.49 -8.97 -32.81
C PRO A 310 0.40 -9.91 -31.59
N GLY A 311 1.15 -11.01 -31.57
CA GLY A 311 0.93 -12.08 -30.58
C GLY A 311 0.97 -11.56 -29.15
N ILE A 312 -0.17 -11.61 -28.44
CA ILE A 312 -0.24 -11.17 -27.05
C ILE A 312 0.60 -12.13 -26.21
N ILE A 313 1.59 -11.59 -25.51
CA ILE A 313 2.40 -12.36 -24.56
C ILE A 313 1.69 -12.38 -23.21
N GLU A 314 1.18 -11.23 -22.77
CA GLU A 314 0.57 -11.05 -21.46
C GLU A 314 -0.34 -9.82 -21.44
N ALA A 315 -1.37 -9.83 -20.60
CA ALA A 315 -2.29 -8.71 -20.44
C ALA A 315 -2.73 -8.59 -18.97
N ILE A 316 -2.73 -7.36 -18.45
CA ILE A 316 -3.26 -7.00 -17.14
C ILE A 316 -4.36 -5.97 -17.33
N GLN A 317 -5.50 -6.16 -16.66
CA GLN A 317 -6.58 -5.18 -16.63
C GLN A 317 -6.25 -4.03 -15.67
N VAL A 318 -6.50 -2.81 -16.12
CA VAL A 318 -6.16 -1.55 -15.45
C VAL A 318 -7.35 -0.59 -15.59
N GLY A 319 -8.26 -0.62 -14.62
CA GLY A 319 -9.52 0.12 -14.67
C GLY A 319 -10.34 -0.23 -15.94
N PRO A 320 -10.70 0.76 -16.79
CA PRO A 320 -11.38 0.50 -18.06
C PRO A 320 -10.43 0.06 -19.18
N ASN A 321 -9.12 0.10 -18.99
CA ASN A 321 -8.10 -0.16 -19.99
C ASN A 321 -7.33 -1.46 -19.68
N PHE A 322 -6.45 -1.86 -20.59
CA PHE A 322 -5.53 -2.97 -20.45
C PHE A 322 -4.10 -2.49 -20.63
N ILE A 323 -3.17 -3.04 -19.85
CA ILE A 323 -1.75 -2.99 -20.14
C ILE A 323 -1.37 -4.34 -20.73
N VAL A 324 -0.94 -4.33 -22.00
CA VAL A 324 -0.71 -5.53 -22.81
C VAL A 324 0.72 -5.54 -23.31
N VAL A 325 1.34 -6.70 -23.27
CA VAL A 325 2.61 -6.97 -23.92
C VAL A 325 2.35 -7.69 -25.24
N LEU A 326 2.77 -7.07 -26.33
CA LEU A 326 2.54 -7.54 -27.70
C LEU A 326 3.86 -7.95 -28.32
N SER A 327 3.93 -9.16 -28.88
CA SER A 327 5.01 -9.62 -29.74
C SER A 327 4.77 -9.12 -31.16
N THR A 328 5.62 -8.21 -31.63
CA THR A 328 5.64 -7.70 -33.00
C THR A 328 6.79 -8.34 -33.79
N ASP A 329 6.82 -8.12 -35.10
CA ASP A 329 7.94 -8.58 -35.93
C ASP A 329 9.27 -7.90 -35.56
N ASP A 330 9.19 -6.68 -35.01
CA ASP A 330 10.34 -5.86 -34.59
C ASP A 330 10.78 -6.14 -33.14
N GLY A 331 10.03 -6.94 -32.38
CA GLY A 331 10.35 -7.26 -30.99
C GLY A 331 9.11 -7.35 -30.10
N VAL A 332 9.18 -6.73 -28.92
CA VAL A 332 8.10 -6.71 -27.95
C VAL A 332 7.71 -5.26 -27.65
N MET A 333 6.42 -5.01 -27.52
CA MET A 333 5.84 -3.71 -27.28
C MET A 333 4.93 -3.75 -26.06
N LEU A 334 5.06 -2.79 -25.15
CA LEU A 334 4.10 -2.53 -24.09
C LEU A 334 3.04 -1.57 -24.65
N ALA A 335 1.76 -1.91 -24.52
CA ALA A 335 0.66 -1.10 -25.03
C ALA A 335 -0.43 -0.90 -23.99
N GLN A 336 -1.03 0.29 -23.97
CA GLN A 336 -2.28 0.56 -23.27
C GLN A 336 -3.36 0.38 -24.29
N MET A 337 -4.31 -0.51 -24.02
CA MET A 337 -5.44 -0.75 -24.89
C MET A 337 -6.72 -0.37 -24.18
N ASP A 338 -7.67 0.22 -24.90
CA ASP A 338 -9.03 0.39 -24.36
C ASP A 338 -9.83 -0.94 -24.43
N ARG A 339 -11.09 -0.91 -24.01
CA ARG A 339 -11.99 -2.08 -24.10
C ARG A 339 -12.22 -2.57 -25.52
N LEU A 340 -12.01 -1.72 -26.52
CA LEU A 340 -12.12 -2.05 -27.94
C LEU A 340 -10.81 -2.58 -28.51
N TRP A 341 -9.81 -2.85 -27.66
CA TRP A 341 -8.45 -3.27 -28.04
C TRP A 341 -7.75 -2.28 -28.98
N THR A 342 -8.08 -0.99 -28.89
CA THR A 342 -7.39 0.08 -29.61
C THR A 342 -6.21 0.57 -28.79
N ILE A 343 -5.03 0.69 -29.43
CA ILE A 343 -3.81 1.13 -28.76
C ILE A 343 -3.91 2.64 -28.47
N GLN A 344 -4.00 2.98 -27.19
CA GLN A 344 -4.04 4.35 -26.66
C GLN A 344 -2.62 4.91 -26.50
N SER A 345 -1.70 4.10 -25.98
CA SER A 345 -0.29 4.45 -25.82
C SER A 345 0.58 3.22 -26.00
N LYS A 346 1.83 3.39 -26.42
CA LYS A 346 2.77 2.28 -26.63
C LYS A 346 4.21 2.65 -26.32
N VAL A 347 4.97 1.65 -25.89
CA VAL A 347 6.42 1.72 -25.67
C VAL A 347 7.06 0.51 -26.32
N ASP A 348 8.02 0.75 -27.22
CA ASP A 348 8.82 -0.32 -27.80
C ASP A 348 9.86 -0.80 -26.77
N LEU A 349 9.88 -2.11 -26.52
CA LEU A 349 10.81 -2.77 -25.60
C LEU A 349 11.95 -3.46 -26.35
N GLY A 350 11.91 -3.47 -27.68
CA GLY A 350 12.86 -4.16 -28.55
C GLY A 350 12.75 -5.68 -28.48
N PRO A 351 13.75 -6.43 -29.00
CA PRO A 351 13.73 -7.89 -29.06
C PRO A 351 14.04 -8.49 -27.68
N ARG A 352 13.09 -8.38 -26.76
CA ARG A 352 13.17 -8.95 -25.42
C ARG A 352 12.29 -10.18 -25.31
N ARG A 353 12.69 -11.09 -24.44
CA ARG A 353 11.77 -12.13 -23.96
C ARG A 353 10.95 -11.54 -22.82
N VAL A 354 9.67 -11.84 -22.76
CA VAL A 354 8.83 -11.45 -21.63
C VAL A 354 8.23 -12.70 -21.02
N ASP A 355 8.50 -12.91 -19.74
CA ASP A 355 8.02 -14.02 -18.93
C ASP A 355 6.98 -13.56 -17.88
N GLY A 356 6.79 -12.24 -17.69
CA GLY A 356 5.88 -11.64 -16.71
C GLY A 356 5.80 -10.11 -16.80
N ILE A 357 4.66 -9.51 -16.43
CA ILE A 357 4.53 -8.07 -16.17
C ILE A 357 4.03 -7.76 -14.75
N MET A 358 4.51 -6.64 -14.20
CA MET A 358 4.14 -6.14 -12.88
C MET A 358 3.80 -4.65 -12.98
N CYS A 359 2.65 -4.25 -12.48
CA CYS A 359 2.25 -2.84 -12.51
C CYS A 359 2.38 -2.20 -11.12
N SER A 360 2.91 -0.99 -11.07
CA SER A 360 2.84 -0.11 -9.90
C SER A 360 1.41 0.38 -9.65
N GLN A 361 1.17 1.03 -8.51
CA GLN A 361 -0.17 1.49 -8.16
C GLN A 361 -0.69 2.53 -9.16
N GLY A 362 0.14 3.51 -9.54
CA GLY A 362 -0.25 4.50 -10.56
C GLY A 362 -0.61 3.80 -11.88
N ALA A 363 0.22 2.85 -12.31
CA ALA A 363 -0.02 2.11 -13.54
C ALA A 363 -1.30 1.24 -13.47
N LEU A 364 -1.64 0.66 -12.32
CA LEU A 364 -2.90 -0.09 -12.10
C LEU A 364 -4.13 0.82 -12.01
N GLY A 365 -3.96 2.06 -11.56
CA GLY A 365 -5.00 3.09 -11.57
C GLY A 365 -5.24 3.70 -12.95
N GLY A 366 -4.46 3.30 -13.98
CA GLY A 366 -4.53 3.87 -15.32
C GLY A 366 -3.88 5.26 -15.43
N THR A 367 -3.16 5.69 -14.40
CA THR A 367 -2.43 6.94 -14.33
C THR A 367 -0.92 6.70 -14.51
N LEU A 368 -0.11 7.76 -14.53
CA LEU A 368 1.33 7.63 -14.76
C LEU A 368 1.97 6.84 -13.61
N GLY A 369 2.56 5.68 -13.93
CA GLY A 369 3.31 4.85 -13.00
C GLY A 369 4.44 4.09 -13.67
N LEU A 370 4.93 3.05 -13.01
CA LEU A 370 5.94 2.12 -13.51
C LEU A 370 5.30 0.77 -13.85
N VAL A 371 5.71 0.19 -14.98
CA VAL A 371 5.45 -1.20 -15.36
C VAL A 371 6.78 -1.93 -15.40
N GLY A 372 6.94 -2.96 -14.58
CA GLY A 372 8.07 -3.86 -14.59
C GLY A 372 7.84 -5.00 -15.57
N ILE A 373 8.71 -5.13 -16.57
CA ILE A 373 8.71 -6.26 -17.52
C ILE A 373 9.83 -7.20 -17.14
N HIS A 374 9.49 -8.46 -16.90
CA HIS A 374 10.44 -9.50 -16.50
C HIS A 374 10.79 -10.39 -17.68
N ASP A 375 12.09 -10.57 -17.95
CA ASP A 375 12.60 -11.41 -19.05
C ASP A 375 13.21 -12.76 -18.59
N GLY A 376 13.02 -13.11 -17.32
CA GLY A 376 13.61 -14.29 -16.69
C GLY A 376 14.95 -14.03 -16.00
N ARG A 377 15.59 -12.88 -16.25
CA ARG A 377 16.89 -12.52 -15.66
C ARG A 377 16.89 -11.12 -15.06
N GLU A 378 16.22 -10.16 -15.69
CA GLU A 378 16.19 -8.77 -15.26
C GLU A 378 14.75 -8.24 -15.26
N ILE A 379 14.52 -7.21 -14.44
CA ILE A 379 13.27 -6.45 -14.45
C ILE A 379 13.56 -5.10 -15.11
N LEU A 380 12.92 -4.86 -16.25
CA LEU A 380 12.94 -3.57 -16.93
C LEU A 380 11.78 -2.72 -16.40
N LEU A 381 12.08 -1.60 -15.75
CA LEU A 381 11.06 -0.65 -15.31
C LEU A 381 10.78 0.37 -16.42
N VAL A 382 9.53 0.44 -16.85
CA VAL A 382 9.07 1.31 -17.93
C VAL A 382 8.02 2.29 -17.39
N PRO A 383 8.22 3.61 -17.50
CA PRO A 383 7.18 4.60 -17.20
C PRO A 383 5.98 4.42 -18.12
N PHE A 384 4.78 4.35 -17.56
CA PHE A 384 3.58 4.04 -18.31
C PHE A 384 2.29 4.56 -17.64
N PRO A 385 1.32 5.10 -18.39
CA PRO A 385 1.37 5.40 -19.82
C PRO A 385 2.25 6.61 -20.13
N LEU A 386 2.97 6.57 -21.26
CA LEU A 386 3.70 7.75 -21.75
C LEU A 386 2.71 8.69 -22.44
N GLN A 387 2.42 9.82 -21.80
CA GLN A 387 1.64 10.92 -22.37
C GLN A 387 2.56 12.04 -22.88
N GLU A 388 2.11 12.80 -23.88
CA GLU A 388 2.89 13.93 -24.43
C GLU A 388 3.14 15.01 -23.37
N ASP A 389 2.10 15.36 -22.60
CA ASP A 389 2.17 16.26 -21.45
C ASP A 389 2.46 15.51 -20.15
N LEU A 390 3.73 15.14 -20.00
CA LEU A 390 4.23 14.44 -18.82
C LEU A 390 4.07 15.26 -17.52
N ALA A 391 4.13 16.59 -17.59
CA ALA A 391 4.04 17.43 -16.40
C ALA A 391 2.61 17.43 -15.84
N SER A 392 1.60 17.62 -16.71
CA SER A 392 0.20 17.49 -16.31
C SER A 392 -0.11 16.08 -15.84
N SER A 393 0.32 15.07 -16.60
CA SER A 393 0.09 13.67 -16.24
C SER A 393 0.67 13.31 -14.87
N ALA A 394 1.91 13.72 -14.60
CA ALA A 394 2.55 13.51 -13.31
C ALA A 394 1.85 14.29 -12.19
N TYR A 395 1.47 15.54 -12.43
CA TYR A 395 0.73 16.35 -11.46
C TYR A 395 -0.61 15.71 -11.08
N ASP A 396 -1.45 15.35 -12.06
CA ASP A 396 -2.76 14.75 -11.85
C ASP A 396 -2.63 13.39 -11.12
N SER A 397 -1.63 12.59 -11.49
CA SER A 397 -1.36 11.30 -10.87
C SER A 397 -0.88 11.43 -9.42
N ILE A 398 0.01 12.40 -9.12
CA ILE A 398 0.44 12.68 -7.74
C ILE A 398 -0.74 13.20 -6.92
N LEU A 399 -1.58 14.07 -7.49
CA LEU A 399 -2.74 14.62 -6.79
C LEU A 399 -3.76 13.53 -6.46
N SER A 400 -4.06 12.63 -7.41
CA SER A 400 -4.91 11.46 -7.14
C SER A 400 -4.33 10.63 -6.00
N ALA A 401 -3.03 10.31 -6.06
CA ALA A 401 -2.39 9.51 -5.04
C ALA A 401 -2.44 10.16 -3.65
N ILE A 402 -2.25 11.48 -3.55
CA ILE A 402 -2.38 12.22 -2.28
C ILE A 402 -3.83 12.16 -1.76
N ASN A 403 -4.83 12.40 -2.62
CA ASN A 403 -6.24 12.36 -2.24
C ASN A 403 -6.66 10.97 -1.75
N ASP A 404 -6.11 9.92 -2.37
CA ASP A 404 -6.36 8.52 -2.03
C ASP A 404 -5.54 8.04 -0.81
N GLY A 405 -4.67 8.89 -0.25
CA GLY A 405 -3.78 8.53 0.87
C GLY A 405 -2.74 7.46 0.50
N SER A 406 -2.36 7.39 -0.77
CA SER A 406 -1.47 6.37 -1.32
C SER A 406 -0.05 6.87 -1.62
N ASP A 407 0.88 5.93 -1.83
CA ASP A 407 2.28 6.26 -2.13
C ASP A 407 2.42 6.80 -3.57
N TRP A 408 2.64 8.10 -3.72
CA TRP A 408 2.85 8.79 -5.00
C TRP A 408 4.25 8.57 -5.59
N SER A 409 5.09 7.78 -4.93
CA SER A 409 6.51 7.75 -5.25
C SER A 409 6.88 6.98 -6.52
N ASP A 410 6.01 6.08 -6.96
CA ASP A 410 6.09 5.42 -8.27
C ASP A 410 5.82 6.40 -9.41
N VAL A 411 4.81 7.27 -9.28
CA VAL A 411 4.45 8.34 -10.22
C VAL A 411 5.63 9.28 -10.43
N VAL A 412 6.25 9.75 -9.33
CA VAL A 412 7.39 10.67 -9.42
C VAL A 412 8.58 9.98 -10.09
N ARG A 413 8.88 8.72 -9.73
CA ARG A 413 9.95 7.97 -10.39
C ARG A 413 9.68 7.78 -11.88
N ALA A 414 8.44 7.46 -12.25
CA ALA A 414 8.02 7.33 -13.64
C ALA A 414 8.20 8.65 -14.40
N ALA A 415 7.77 9.76 -13.81
CA ALA A 415 7.91 11.10 -14.38
C ALA A 415 9.40 11.47 -14.60
N PHE A 416 10.23 11.32 -13.57
CA PHE A 416 11.65 11.70 -13.63
C PHE A 416 12.51 10.72 -14.44
N ALA A 417 12.06 9.49 -14.68
CA ALA A 417 12.73 8.55 -15.58
C ALA A 417 12.77 9.05 -17.04
N SER A 418 11.85 9.94 -17.44
CA SER A 418 11.86 10.59 -18.76
C SER A 418 13.07 11.50 -19.02
N ARG A 419 13.78 11.90 -17.94
CA ARG A 419 14.90 12.86 -17.97
C ARG A 419 14.56 14.20 -18.64
N LYS A 420 13.28 14.60 -18.69
CA LYS A 420 12.89 15.94 -19.19
C LYS A 420 13.51 17.02 -18.29
N PRO A 421 14.30 17.97 -18.83
CA PRO A 421 14.82 19.08 -18.06
C PRO A 421 13.65 19.95 -17.58
N ASN A 422 13.79 20.58 -16.41
CA ASN A 422 12.78 21.45 -15.79
C ASN A 422 11.44 20.78 -15.41
N LEU A 423 11.29 19.46 -15.55
CA LEU A 423 10.05 18.76 -15.19
C LEU A 423 9.57 19.08 -13.76
N ALA A 424 10.51 19.20 -12.81
CA ALA A 424 10.22 19.64 -11.44
C ALA A 424 9.52 21.00 -11.38
N ARG A 425 10.01 21.97 -12.17
CA ARG A 425 9.43 23.31 -12.28
C ARG A 425 8.04 23.24 -12.89
N ASP A 426 7.90 22.47 -13.97
CA ASP A 426 6.66 22.39 -14.73
C ASP A 426 5.55 21.76 -13.87
N ILE A 427 5.85 20.68 -13.14
CA ILE A 427 4.90 20.06 -12.19
C ILE A 427 4.49 21.04 -11.08
N LEU A 428 5.44 21.77 -10.49
CA LEU A 428 5.15 22.72 -9.41
C LEU A 428 4.37 23.94 -9.91
N GLN A 429 4.57 24.39 -11.15
CA GLN A 429 3.82 25.49 -11.75
C GLN A 429 2.34 25.16 -12.01
N LEU A 430 2.02 23.88 -12.19
CA LEU A 430 0.64 23.41 -12.34
C LEU A 430 -0.10 23.35 -11.00
N ALA A 431 0.62 23.34 -9.88
CA ALA A 431 0.04 23.21 -8.56
C ALA A 431 -0.77 24.44 -8.16
N ARG A 432 -2.10 24.28 -8.14
CA ARG A 432 -3.06 25.21 -7.52
C ARG A 432 -3.62 24.58 -6.24
N LEU A 433 -2.72 24.12 -5.40
CA LEU A 433 -3.03 23.30 -4.24
C LEU A 433 -3.08 24.14 -2.97
N ASP A 434 -3.73 23.61 -1.94
CA ASP A 434 -3.54 24.15 -0.60
C ASP A 434 -2.07 23.97 -0.15
N ALA A 435 -1.71 24.65 0.93
CA ALA A 435 -0.32 24.64 1.40
C ALA A 435 0.18 23.25 1.84
N ASP A 436 -0.69 22.35 2.29
CA ASP A 436 -0.30 21.00 2.73
C ASP A 436 0.04 20.12 1.53
N HIS A 437 -0.87 20.08 0.56
CA HIS A 437 -0.69 19.33 -0.68
C HIS A 437 0.50 19.87 -1.49
N LEU A 438 0.71 21.20 -1.48
CA LEU A 438 1.87 21.81 -2.13
C LEU A 438 3.20 21.40 -1.48
N LEU A 439 3.26 21.37 -0.14
CA LEU A 439 4.46 20.93 0.58
C LEU A 439 4.75 19.44 0.35
N GLN A 440 3.72 18.60 0.32
CA GLN A 440 3.86 17.18 -0.02
C GLN A 440 4.37 16.98 -1.46
N LEU A 441 3.81 17.72 -2.42
CA LEU A 441 4.26 17.73 -3.81
C LEU A 441 5.72 18.21 -3.93
N GLN A 442 6.12 19.23 -3.18
CA GLN A 442 7.51 19.71 -3.17
C GLN A 442 8.47 18.65 -2.62
N VAL A 443 8.14 17.99 -1.51
CA VAL A 443 8.94 16.88 -0.97
C VAL A 443 9.10 15.78 -2.01
N ALA A 444 8.02 15.48 -2.73
CA ALA A 444 7.99 14.49 -3.79
C ALA A 444 8.95 14.81 -4.94
N VAL A 445 8.77 16.01 -5.50
CA VAL A 445 9.46 16.51 -6.68
C VAL A 445 10.95 16.76 -6.37
N PHE A 446 11.25 17.44 -5.27
CA PHE A 446 12.64 17.78 -4.90
C PHE A 446 13.48 16.57 -4.50
N GLY A 447 12.84 15.50 -4.00
CA GLY A 447 13.51 14.22 -3.75
C GLY A 447 14.13 13.58 -4.99
N HIS A 448 13.64 13.92 -6.19
CA HIS A 448 14.11 13.33 -7.45
C HIS A 448 14.82 14.35 -8.36
N SER A 449 14.80 15.65 -8.03
CA SER A 449 15.49 16.71 -8.78
C SER A 449 16.92 17.00 -8.29
N HIS A 450 17.49 16.18 -7.40
CA HIS A 450 18.76 16.41 -6.70
C HIS A 450 18.79 17.66 -5.80
N GLN A 451 17.64 18.24 -5.48
CA GLN A 451 17.51 19.44 -4.65
C GLN A 451 17.24 19.09 -3.18
N ASN A 452 18.15 18.31 -2.58
CA ASN A 452 17.98 17.77 -1.22
C ASN A 452 17.71 18.88 -0.18
N GLN A 453 18.37 20.04 -0.30
CA GLN A 453 18.17 21.15 0.63
C GLN A 453 16.74 21.70 0.59
N LEU A 454 16.16 21.88 -0.60
CA LEU A 454 14.77 22.36 -0.74
C LEU A 454 13.77 21.31 -0.28
N ARG A 455 14.04 20.03 -0.58
CA ARG A 455 13.25 18.90 -0.06
C ARG A 455 13.20 18.91 1.46
N ASP A 456 14.34 19.07 2.11
CA ASP A 456 14.45 19.02 3.57
C ASP A 456 13.69 20.19 4.20
N VAL A 457 13.76 21.39 3.60
CA VAL A 457 12.96 22.55 4.02
C VAL A 457 11.45 22.32 3.85
N SER A 458 11.00 21.81 2.71
CA SER A 458 9.57 21.52 2.50
C SER A 458 9.08 20.43 3.47
N ALA A 459 9.89 19.40 3.72
CA ALA A 459 9.55 18.36 4.67
C ALA A 459 9.47 18.91 6.10
N GLU A 460 10.43 19.73 6.52
CA GLU A 460 10.46 20.38 7.82
C GLU A 460 9.23 21.28 8.03
N MET A 461 8.88 22.09 7.03
CA MET A 461 7.69 22.95 7.07
C MET A 461 6.39 22.16 7.16
N LEU A 462 6.26 21.09 6.38
CA LEU A 462 5.09 20.20 6.44
C LEU A 462 4.91 19.63 7.86
N ARG A 463 6.00 19.25 8.51
CA ARG A 463 5.95 18.71 9.88
C ARG A 463 5.57 19.78 10.91
N LEU A 464 6.13 20.98 10.81
CA LEU A 464 5.76 22.09 11.69
C LEU A 464 4.27 22.43 11.56
N ARG A 465 3.73 22.37 10.34
CA ARG A 465 2.31 22.58 10.09
C ARG A 465 1.44 21.47 10.68
N GLN A 466 1.85 20.22 10.55
CA GLN A 466 1.15 19.09 11.18
C GLN A 466 1.19 19.18 12.71
N ALA A 467 2.33 19.55 13.31
CA ALA A 467 2.43 19.82 14.75
C ALA A 467 1.45 20.91 15.18
N SER A 468 1.34 21.99 14.40
CA SER A 468 0.35 23.05 14.63
C SER A 468 -1.10 22.54 14.53
N GLY A 469 -1.38 21.64 13.59
CA GLY A 469 -2.67 20.96 13.47
C GLY A 469 -3.02 20.15 14.73
N LEU A 470 -2.06 19.44 15.32
CA LEU A 470 -2.26 18.68 16.56
C LEU A 470 -2.63 19.57 17.75
N PHE A 471 -1.94 20.70 17.92
CA PHE A 471 -2.30 21.67 18.97
C PHE A 471 -3.69 22.28 18.73
N THR A 472 -4.06 22.55 17.48
CA THR A 472 -5.39 23.06 17.12
C THR A 472 -6.48 22.05 17.48
N LEU A 473 -6.31 20.79 17.09
CA LEU A 473 -7.23 19.71 17.42
C LEU A 473 -7.33 19.54 18.94
N ALA A 474 -6.18 19.49 19.64
CA ALA A 474 -6.15 19.36 21.09
C ALA A 474 -6.94 20.47 21.80
N ALA A 475 -6.78 21.72 21.37
CA ALA A 475 -7.51 22.86 21.92
C ALA A 475 -9.03 22.81 21.64
N GLN A 476 -9.45 22.21 20.53
CA GLN A 476 -10.88 21.98 20.24
C GLN A 476 -11.46 20.89 21.16
N PHE A 477 -10.69 19.83 21.42
CA PHE A 477 -11.13 18.70 22.25
C PHE A 477 -11.14 18.99 23.74
N GLU A 478 -10.34 19.92 24.26
CA GLU A 478 -10.37 20.31 25.68
C GLU A 478 -11.76 20.77 26.13
N LYS A 479 -12.56 21.31 25.21
CA LYS A 479 -13.96 21.71 25.48
C LYS A 479 -14.92 20.53 25.61
N ILE A 480 -14.54 19.32 25.20
CA ILE A 480 -15.42 18.15 25.02
C ILE A 480 -14.94 16.93 25.82
N ILE A 481 -13.63 16.71 25.94
CA ILE A 481 -12.99 15.55 26.57
C ILE A 481 -11.85 16.04 27.48
N LYS A 482 -11.85 15.62 28.75
CA LYS A 482 -10.72 15.88 29.65
C LYS A 482 -9.46 15.24 29.05
N PHE A 483 -8.44 16.06 28.83
CA PHE A 483 -7.19 15.62 28.22
C PHE A 483 -6.40 14.77 29.22
N ASP A 484 -6.74 13.49 29.31
CA ASP A 484 -6.13 12.61 30.32
C ASP A 484 -4.66 12.29 30.02
N CYS A 485 -4.07 12.67 28.88
CA CYS A 485 -2.64 12.43 28.61
C CYS A 485 -1.99 13.58 27.83
N VAL A 486 -1.22 14.43 28.51
CA VAL A 486 -0.50 15.57 27.91
C VAL A 486 0.87 15.21 27.32
N TRP A 487 1.40 14.02 27.65
CA TRP A 487 2.77 13.62 27.30
C TRP A 487 3.08 13.63 25.80
N PRO A 488 2.20 13.15 24.90
CA PRO A 488 2.46 13.23 23.47
C PRO A 488 2.63 14.68 22.98
N LEU A 489 1.82 15.61 23.50
CA LEU A 489 1.92 17.03 23.16
C LEU A 489 3.17 17.69 23.74
N VAL A 490 3.62 17.25 24.92
CA VAL A 490 4.93 17.67 25.47
C VAL A 490 6.06 17.24 24.54
N THR A 491 6.04 16.00 24.03
CA THR A 491 7.05 15.53 23.06
C THR A 491 6.99 16.30 21.73
N VAL A 492 5.80 16.60 21.22
CA VAL A 492 5.63 17.42 20.01
C VAL A 492 6.13 18.85 20.25
N ALA A 493 5.90 19.42 21.43
CA ALA A 493 6.43 20.72 21.81
C ALA A 493 7.97 20.70 21.86
N GLU A 494 8.58 19.69 22.50
CA GLU A 494 10.04 19.52 22.59
C GLU A 494 10.67 19.48 21.19
N TRP A 495 10.12 18.65 20.29
CA TRP A 495 10.56 18.58 18.90
C TRP A 495 10.37 19.91 18.15
N SER A 496 9.24 20.59 18.37
CA SER A 496 8.94 21.87 17.71
C SER A 496 9.93 22.95 18.13
N PHE A 497 10.25 23.08 19.43
CA PHE A 497 11.24 24.04 19.91
C PHE A 497 12.65 23.75 19.41
N CYS A 498 13.05 22.48 19.35
CA CYS A 498 14.34 22.09 18.78
C CYS A 498 14.44 22.47 17.30
N THR A 499 13.41 22.17 16.51
CA THR A 499 13.34 22.50 15.08
C THR A 499 13.36 24.02 14.86
N LEU A 500 12.50 24.76 15.57
CA LEU A 500 12.46 26.23 15.49
C LEU A 500 13.77 26.88 15.90
N SER A 501 14.43 26.38 16.95
CA SER A 501 15.75 26.87 17.37
C SER A 501 16.79 26.70 16.27
N SER A 502 16.79 25.54 15.59
CA SER A 502 17.69 25.31 14.46
C SER A 502 17.39 26.27 13.30
N ILE A 503 16.12 26.43 12.92
CA ILE A 503 15.71 27.36 11.86
C ILE A 503 16.17 28.78 12.21
N PHE A 504 15.87 29.26 13.41
CA PHE A 504 16.22 30.60 13.86
C PHE A 504 17.72 30.83 13.89
N ARG A 505 18.50 29.85 14.35
CA ARG A 505 19.96 29.89 14.31
C ARG A 505 20.47 30.03 12.88
N ASP A 506 19.96 29.23 11.95
CA ASP A 506 20.41 29.22 10.56
C ASP A 506 20.01 30.51 9.82
N VAL A 507 18.84 31.06 10.13
CA VAL A 507 18.41 32.37 9.63
C VAL A 507 19.37 33.48 10.12
N ILE A 508 19.77 33.45 11.39
CA ILE A 508 20.77 34.40 11.94
C ILE A 508 22.13 34.23 11.25
N LEU A 509 22.54 32.97 11.00
CA LEU A 509 23.76 32.64 10.26
C LEU A 509 23.67 32.94 8.75
N LYS A 510 22.51 33.43 8.28
CA LYS A 510 22.22 33.81 6.89
C LYS A 510 22.29 32.65 5.91
N ASP A 511 21.88 31.45 6.33
CA ASP A 511 21.63 30.35 5.40
C ASP A 511 20.48 30.73 4.48
N ALA A 512 20.78 30.87 3.18
CA ALA A 512 19.81 31.30 2.17
C ALA A 512 18.61 30.35 2.06
N VAL A 513 18.80 29.05 2.28
CA VAL A 513 17.73 28.04 2.11
C VAL A 513 16.81 28.06 3.33
N ARG A 514 17.38 28.02 4.53
CA ARG A 514 16.58 28.03 5.76
C ARG A 514 15.92 29.38 6.04
N SER A 515 16.46 30.46 5.48
CA SER A 515 15.79 31.77 5.47
C SER A 515 14.42 31.77 4.78
N LEU A 516 14.14 30.81 3.88
CA LEU A 516 12.82 30.67 3.26
C LEU A 516 11.70 30.43 4.29
N HIS A 517 11.99 29.76 5.41
CA HIS A 517 11.03 29.54 6.49
C HIS A 517 10.44 30.84 7.05
N VAL A 518 11.27 31.88 7.09
CA VAL A 518 10.93 33.19 7.68
C VAL A 518 10.43 34.17 6.61
N LEU A 519 10.94 34.04 5.39
CA LEU A 519 10.62 34.97 4.31
C LEU A 519 9.30 34.66 3.61
N VAL A 520 8.99 33.38 3.40
CA VAL A 520 7.78 32.96 2.72
C VAL A 520 6.58 33.21 3.65
N PRO A 521 5.53 33.95 3.23
CA PRO A 521 4.40 34.29 4.08
C PRO A 521 3.67 33.07 4.67
N HIS A 522 3.45 32.01 3.89
CA HIS A 522 2.77 30.79 4.36
C HIS A 522 3.61 30.00 5.37
N ALA A 523 4.92 29.92 5.14
CA ALA A 523 5.85 29.31 6.09
C ALA A 523 5.89 30.13 7.40
N ARG A 524 6.04 31.45 7.26
CA ARG A 524 6.04 32.39 8.38
C ARG A 524 4.74 32.35 9.17
N SER A 525 3.59 32.30 8.51
CA SER A 525 2.29 32.21 9.19
C SER A 525 2.17 30.90 9.96
N THR A 526 2.65 29.80 9.40
CA THR A 526 2.70 28.50 10.09
C THR A 526 3.56 28.57 11.36
N ILE A 527 4.76 29.18 11.27
CA ILE A 527 5.64 29.37 12.43
C ILE A 527 4.98 30.27 13.48
N LEU A 528 4.33 31.36 13.08
CA LEU A 528 3.64 32.26 14.01
C LEU A 528 2.51 31.56 14.75
N VAL A 529 1.67 30.80 14.03
CA VAL A 529 0.58 30.01 14.62
C VAL A 529 1.16 28.98 15.59
N LEU A 530 2.18 28.23 15.18
CA LEU A 530 2.84 27.25 16.05
C LEU A 530 3.43 27.89 17.31
N LEU A 531 4.14 29.01 17.21
CA LEU A 531 4.68 29.74 18.37
C LEU A 531 3.58 30.13 19.35
N SER A 532 2.45 30.67 18.86
CA SER A 532 1.31 31.02 19.72
C SER A 532 0.66 29.80 20.39
N GLN A 533 0.60 28.67 19.68
CA GLN A 533 0.08 27.43 20.22
C GLN A 533 1.00 26.81 21.27
N LEU A 534 2.32 26.89 21.06
CA LEU A 534 3.32 26.44 22.02
C LEU A 534 3.27 27.28 23.30
N ASP A 535 3.05 28.59 23.19
CA ASP A 535 2.87 29.48 24.33
C ASP A 535 1.58 29.16 25.12
N ALA A 536 0.46 29.02 24.40
CA ALA A 536 -0.82 28.63 24.99
C ALA A 536 -0.75 27.26 25.68
N PHE A 537 -0.11 26.27 25.04
CA PHE A 537 0.09 24.94 25.60
C PHE A 537 1.02 24.97 26.83
N SER A 538 2.10 25.76 26.79
CA SER A 538 2.99 25.93 27.95
C SER A 538 2.24 26.52 29.14
N SER A 539 1.38 27.52 28.89
CA SER A 539 0.50 28.13 29.90
C SER A 539 -0.52 27.14 30.45
N TYR A 540 -1.13 26.33 29.58
CA TYR A 540 -2.05 25.27 29.97
C TYR A 540 -1.37 24.24 30.90
N VAL A 541 -0.21 23.71 30.50
CA VAL A 541 0.53 22.74 31.32
C VAL A 541 0.92 23.34 32.67
N ALA A 542 1.35 24.60 32.70
CA ALA A 542 1.65 25.32 33.94
C ALA A 542 0.43 25.44 34.87
N GLY A 543 -0.77 25.59 34.30
CA GLY A 543 -2.06 25.66 35.01
C GLY A 543 -2.70 24.31 35.40
N LEU A 544 -2.04 23.17 35.14
CA LEU A 544 -2.58 21.86 35.51
C LEU A 544 -2.64 21.67 37.04
N ASP A 545 -3.83 21.74 37.61
CA ASP A 545 -4.01 21.58 39.07
C ASP A 545 -4.40 20.16 39.50
N HIS A 546 -4.56 19.24 38.54
CA HIS A 546 -4.93 17.85 38.79
C HIS A 546 -3.81 16.86 38.42
N PRO A 547 -3.75 15.69 39.07
CA PRO A 547 -2.83 14.62 38.71
C PRO A 547 -3.08 14.10 37.29
N ILE A 548 -2.03 14.05 36.47
CA ILE A 548 -2.05 13.41 35.14
C ILE A 548 -1.42 12.01 35.21
N PRO A 549 -1.79 11.05 34.37
CA PRO A 549 -1.13 9.74 34.34
C PRO A 549 0.34 9.85 33.93
N GLN A 550 1.12 8.85 34.33
CA GLN A 550 2.53 8.73 33.94
C GLN A 550 2.69 8.52 32.43
N PRO A 551 3.82 8.92 31.84
CA PRO A 551 4.09 8.68 30.43
C PRO A 551 4.06 7.18 30.14
N GLN A 552 3.34 6.79 29.09
CA GLN A 552 3.25 5.39 28.68
C GLN A 552 4.64 4.88 28.27
N THR A 553 5.17 3.91 29.02
CA THR A 553 6.36 3.16 28.60
C THR A 553 5.91 1.80 28.08
N ARG A 554 6.58 1.26 27.05
CA ARG A 554 6.29 -0.06 26.46
C ARG A 554 6.25 -1.23 27.46
N TYR A 555 6.70 -1.01 28.71
CA TYR A 555 6.92 -2.05 29.71
C TYR A 555 6.03 -1.93 30.97
N MET A 556 5.20 -0.89 31.10
CA MET A 556 4.30 -0.77 32.24
C MET A 556 2.82 -0.73 31.80
N PRO A 557 1.96 -1.56 32.40
CA PRO A 557 0.52 -1.46 32.17
C PRO A 557 0.03 -0.07 32.61
N THR A 558 -0.94 0.46 31.87
CA THR A 558 -1.55 1.77 32.10
C THR A 558 -2.07 1.88 33.53
N SER A 559 -1.36 2.62 34.40
CA SER A 559 -2.01 3.16 35.59
C SER A 559 -2.94 4.28 35.10
N LEU A 560 -4.23 3.97 34.95
CA LEU A 560 -5.27 4.96 34.63
C LEU A 560 -5.42 6.03 35.73
N SER A 561 -4.82 5.82 36.91
CA SER A 561 -4.78 6.79 37.99
C SER A 561 -3.75 7.89 37.72
N GLY A 562 -4.18 9.15 37.79
CA GLY A 562 -3.28 10.30 37.74
C GLY A 562 -2.24 10.30 38.88
N ASP A 563 -1.01 10.69 38.56
CA ASP A 563 0.12 10.83 39.47
C ASP A 563 0.53 12.31 39.58
N PRO A 564 0.47 12.93 40.78
CA PRO A 564 0.93 14.31 40.99
C PRO A 564 2.37 14.56 40.55
N ARG A 565 3.25 13.54 40.63
CA ARG A 565 4.65 13.64 40.19
C ARG A 565 4.75 13.79 38.68
N ALA A 566 3.88 13.12 37.93
CA ALA A 566 3.80 13.27 36.48
C ALA A 566 3.39 14.71 36.12
N THR A 567 2.43 15.29 36.84
CA THR A 567 2.04 16.71 36.64
C THR A 567 3.21 17.65 36.90
N ILE A 568 3.95 17.46 38.01
CA ILE A 568 5.12 18.28 38.35
C ILE A 568 6.19 18.17 37.25
N LEU A 569 6.48 16.95 36.78
CA LEU A 569 7.47 16.72 35.74
C LEU A 569 7.06 17.37 34.41
N ALA A 570 5.78 17.28 34.02
CA ALA A 570 5.28 17.95 32.81
C ALA A 570 5.40 19.47 32.91
N LYS A 571 5.04 20.05 34.08
CA LYS A 571 5.20 21.49 34.36
C LYS A 571 6.65 21.93 34.26
N ASP A 572 7.57 21.18 34.86
CA ASP A 572 8.99 21.54 34.88
C ASP A 572 9.62 21.44 33.48
N ARG A 573 9.30 20.38 32.74
CA ARG A 573 9.73 20.22 31.34
C ARG A 573 9.26 21.39 30.48
N MET A 574 7.97 21.72 30.52
CA MET A 574 7.43 22.80 29.69
C MET A 574 7.94 24.18 30.09
N ARG A 575 8.10 24.45 31.40
CA ARG A 575 8.58 25.74 31.91
C ARG A 575 9.95 26.13 31.34
N ASN A 576 10.86 25.16 31.25
CA ASN A 576 12.24 25.41 30.84
C ASN A 576 12.48 25.17 29.35
N LEU A 577 11.48 24.75 28.59
CA LEU A 577 11.68 24.22 27.24
C LEU A 577 12.09 25.28 26.21
N ALA A 578 11.39 26.42 26.23
CA ALA A 578 11.67 27.53 25.34
C ALA A 578 13.05 28.14 25.64
N SER A 579 13.33 28.36 26.93
CA SER A 579 14.61 28.89 27.38
C SER A 579 15.75 27.93 27.10
N SER A 580 15.61 26.62 27.31
CA SER A 580 16.68 25.63 27.05
C SER A 580 17.12 25.60 25.59
N HIS A 581 16.19 25.86 24.66
CA HIS A 581 16.47 25.95 23.23
C HIS A 581 16.80 27.37 22.76
N GLY A 582 16.86 28.35 23.67
CA GLY A 582 17.15 29.76 23.36
C GLY A 582 16.04 30.45 22.55
N VAL A 583 14.82 29.89 22.54
CA VAL A 583 13.70 30.42 21.76
C VAL A 583 12.88 31.40 22.60
N GLU A 584 13.10 32.69 22.43
CA GLU A 584 12.28 33.75 23.01
C GLU A 584 10.95 33.92 22.23
N ILE A 585 9.93 33.13 22.58
CA ILE A 585 8.66 33.01 21.82
C ILE A 585 8.05 34.38 21.47
N GLU A 586 7.81 35.24 22.47
CA GLU A 586 7.18 36.55 22.23
C GLU A 586 8.02 37.46 21.32
N ARG A 587 9.34 37.43 21.49
CA ARG A 587 10.24 38.29 20.72
C ARG A 587 10.31 37.82 19.27
N TRP A 588 10.48 36.52 19.05
CA TRP A 588 10.42 35.93 17.71
C TRP A 588 9.06 36.17 17.06
N GLY A 589 7.96 36.03 17.79
CA GLY A 589 6.62 36.34 17.29
C GLY A 589 6.49 37.78 16.78
N LYS A 590 6.92 38.77 17.59
CA LYS A 590 6.89 40.19 17.22
C LYS A 590 7.78 40.52 16.01
N GLU A 591 9.00 40.00 15.99
CA GLU A 591 9.94 40.24 14.88
C GLU A 591 9.46 39.60 13.58
N LEU A 592 8.97 38.36 13.61
CA LEU A 592 8.40 37.69 12.44
C LEU A 592 7.15 38.42 11.92
N GLN A 593 6.29 38.91 12.81
CA GLN A 593 5.11 39.69 12.42
C GLN A 593 5.48 41.04 11.78
N ALA A 594 6.63 41.62 12.15
CA ALA A 594 7.11 42.87 11.56
C ALA A 594 7.65 42.72 10.13
N ILE A 595 7.94 41.49 9.68
CA ILE A 595 8.45 41.23 8.32
C ILE A 595 7.33 41.40 7.31
N HIS A 596 7.37 42.50 6.55
CA HIS A 596 6.47 42.76 5.43
C HIS A 596 7.21 42.50 4.10
N MET A 597 6.74 41.53 3.32
CA MET A 597 7.17 41.35 1.93
C MET A 597 6.15 41.97 0.98
N ARG A 598 6.57 42.28 -0.25
CA ARG A 598 5.65 42.75 -1.29
C ARG A 598 4.97 41.53 -1.93
N PRO A 599 3.64 41.55 -2.15
CA PRO A 599 2.88 40.39 -2.65
C PRO A 599 3.39 39.79 -3.97
N THR A 600 3.99 40.59 -4.85
CA THR A 600 4.57 40.11 -6.12
C THR A 600 5.82 39.23 -5.97
N GLU A 601 6.53 39.30 -4.84
CA GLU A 601 7.69 38.45 -4.55
C GLU A 601 7.28 37.15 -3.82
N GLU A 602 6.02 37.05 -3.37
CA GLU A 602 5.56 35.99 -2.46
C GLU A 602 5.26 34.67 -3.16
N GLU A 603 4.54 34.69 -4.30
CA GLU A 603 4.19 33.48 -5.05
C GLU A 603 5.40 32.89 -5.80
N SER A 604 6.32 33.75 -6.23
CA SER A 604 7.48 33.34 -7.03
C SER A 604 8.55 32.60 -6.21
N LEU A 605 8.73 32.93 -4.92
CA LEU A 605 9.75 32.31 -4.08
C LEU A 605 9.44 30.86 -3.68
N PHE A 606 8.15 30.49 -3.59
CA PHE A 606 7.76 29.14 -3.18
C PHE A 606 7.71 28.14 -4.34
N LEU A 607 7.53 28.63 -5.57
CA LEU A 607 7.41 27.84 -6.79
C LEU A 607 8.71 27.77 -7.60
N GLN A 608 9.72 28.57 -7.25
CA GLN A 608 10.99 28.56 -7.97
C GLN A 608 11.93 27.46 -7.44
N PRO A 609 12.30 26.46 -8.26
CA PRO A 609 13.29 25.45 -7.89
C PRO A 609 14.72 26.02 -7.86
N GLU A 610 14.93 27.25 -8.31
CA GLU A 610 16.22 27.93 -8.23
C GLU A 610 16.22 28.84 -7.00
N LEU A 611 17.13 28.57 -6.06
CA LEU A 611 17.42 29.45 -4.93
C LEU A 611 18.02 30.75 -5.47
N VAL A 612 17.18 31.73 -5.80
CA VAL A 612 17.67 33.10 -5.98
C VAL A 612 18.15 33.56 -4.61
N PRO A 613 19.42 33.98 -4.45
CA PRO A 613 19.92 34.45 -3.16
C PRO A 613 19.09 35.66 -2.75
N VAL A 614 18.11 35.43 -1.86
CA VAL A 614 17.26 36.49 -1.35
C VAL A 614 18.17 37.39 -0.54
N ARG A 615 18.38 38.61 -1.03
CA ARG A 615 19.10 39.63 -0.29
C ARG A 615 18.24 40.00 0.91
N LEU A 616 18.46 39.31 2.02
CA LEU A 616 18.02 39.71 3.34
C LEU A 616 18.58 41.12 3.59
N LYS A 617 17.83 42.16 3.20
CA LYS A 617 18.02 43.49 3.79
C LYS A 617 17.97 43.27 5.29
N ALA A 618 18.96 43.80 6.00
CA ALA A 618 19.24 43.55 7.42
C ALA A 618 17.95 43.45 8.24
N LEU A 619 17.41 42.22 8.34
CA LEU A 619 16.34 41.93 9.28
C LEU A 619 17.00 42.11 10.63
N THR A 620 16.47 43.03 11.43
CA THR A 620 16.85 43.21 12.83
C THR A 620 16.29 42.04 13.63
N LEU A 621 16.80 40.84 13.37
CA LEU A 621 16.43 39.65 14.10
C LEU A 621 16.95 39.74 15.54
N PRO A 622 16.33 39.02 16.49
CA PRO A 622 16.79 38.96 17.87
C PRO A 622 18.31 38.73 17.95
N ALA A 623 18.99 39.50 18.80
CA ALA A 623 20.44 39.42 18.93
C ALA A 623 20.86 37.98 19.33
N PRO A 624 21.94 37.43 18.74
CA PRO A 624 22.37 36.05 18.93
C PRO A 624 22.71 35.67 20.38
N SER A 625 22.84 36.64 21.30
CA SER A 625 23.32 36.35 22.65
C SER A 625 22.51 35.27 23.37
N SER A 626 21.17 35.26 23.37
CA SER A 626 20.41 34.22 24.08
C SER A 626 20.38 32.85 23.37
N LEU A 627 20.41 32.82 22.04
CA LEU A 627 20.45 31.59 21.24
C LEU A 627 21.81 30.87 21.24
N PHE A 628 22.89 31.63 21.49
CA PHE A 628 24.27 31.14 21.43
C PHE A 628 24.98 31.11 22.80
N LEU A 629 24.42 31.72 23.86
CA LEU A 629 24.99 31.69 25.22
C LEU A 629 24.45 30.58 26.13
N ASN A 630 23.48 29.78 25.68
CA ASN A 630 23.10 28.58 26.42
C ASN A 630 24.18 27.51 26.25
N GLU A 631 25.27 27.65 27.00
CA GLU A 631 25.91 26.50 27.61
C GLU A 631 24.82 25.86 28.48
N SER A 632 24.30 24.72 28.06
CA SER A 632 23.41 23.94 28.91
C SER A 632 24.19 23.66 30.19
N GLU A 633 23.86 24.35 31.28
CA GLU A 633 24.24 23.90 32.61
C GLU A 633 23.73 22.47 32.70
N SER A 634 24.65 21.51 32.65
CA SER A 634 24.37 20.14 33.00
C SER A 634 23.94 20.16 34.48
N GLN A 635 22.66 20.39 34.74
CA GLN A 635 22.11 20.28 36.08
C GLN A 635 22.24 18.82 36.49
N ILE A 636 23.28 18.55 37.28
CA ILE A 636 23.53 17.28 37.94
C ILE A 636 22.42 17.14 38.99
N TYR A 637 21.33 16.48 38.63
CA TYR A 637 20.35 16.01 39.60
C TYR A 637 20.88 14.72 40.23
N ASP A 638 21.01 14.71 41.56
CA ASP A 638 21.45 13.58 42.40
C ASP A 638 20.36 12.49 42.55
N ALA A 639 19.53 12.32 41.52
CA ALA A 639 18.64 11.18 41.38
C ALA A 639 19.39 10.12 40.57
N VAL A 640 19.29 8.85 40.99
CA VAL A 640 19.82 7.68 40.27
C VAL A 640 19.59 7.88 38.78
N THR A 641 20.67 8.22 38.09
CA THR A 641 20.66 8.46 36.66
C THR A 641 20.58 7.08 36.03
N PHE A 642 19.37 6.66 35.68
CA PHE A 642 19.26 5.85 34.48
C PHE A 642 19.83 6.73 33.39
N ALA A 643 21.08 6.50 33.00
CA ALA A 643 21.63 7.14 31.84
C ALA A 643 20.57 6.98 30.73
N PRO A 644 20.05 8.08 30.13
CA PRO A 644 19.42 7.90 28.84
C PRO A 644 20.47 7.17 28.01
N ILE A 645 20.06 6.13 27.29
CA ILE A 645 20.92 5.54 26.28
C ILE A 645 21.17 6.68 25.28
N ALA A 646 22.23 7.45 25.54
CA ALA A 646 22.74 8.52 24.72
C ALA A 646 23.50 7.84 23.59
N GLY A 647 22.73 7.27 22.68
CA GLY A 647 22.92 7.49 21.27
C GLY A 647 21.62 8.10 20.80
N ASP A 648 21.67 9.14 19.97
CA ASP A 648 20.50 9.61 19.23
C ASP A 648 19.92 8.45 18.43
N VAL A 649 19.02 7.66 19.02
CA VAL A 649 18.24 6.65 18.30
C VAL A 649 17.07 7.38 17.64
N GLY A 650 17.41 8.35 16.78
CA GLY A 650 16.48 8.91 15.83
C GLY A 650 16.13 7.82 14.83
N LEU A 651 14.84 7.64 14.56
CA LEU A 651 14.45 6.91 13.38
C LEU A 651 14.81 7.79 12.17
N ILE A 652 15.65 7.27 11.30
CA ILE A 652 16.01 7.88 10.03
C ILE A 652 15.11 7.21 8.99
N CYS A 653 14.43 8.00 8.19
CA CYS A 653 13.75 7.49 7.02
C CYS A 653 14.81 6.93 6.07
N ASP A 654 14.77 5.63 5.76
CA ASP A 654 15.73 4.96 4.87
C ASP A 654 15.83 5.60 3.48
N ARG A 655 14.77 6.30 3.06
CA ARG A 655 14.64 6.90 1.73
C ARG A 655 15.02 8.37 1.68
N CYS A 656 14.48 9.20 2.57
CA CYS A 656 14.78 10.64 2.54
C CYS A 656 15.75 11.09 3.62
N GLU A 657 16.30 10.17 4.41
CA GLU A 657 17.21 10.43 5.53
C GLU A 657 16.66 11.38 6.60
N SER A 658 15.38 11.71 6.48
CA SER A 658 14.73 12.58 7.43
C SER A 658 14.78 11.91 8.79
N ARG A 659 15.32 12.62 9.77
CA ARG A 659 15.27 12.21 11.17
C ARG A 659 13.89 12.55 11.68
N THR A 660 13.24 11.64 12.38
CA THR A 660 11.91 11.88 12.91
C THR A 660 11.83 11.74 14.41
N VAL A 661 11.08 12.67 15.00
CA VAL A 661 10.14 12.39 16.09
C VAL A 661 8.77 12.83 15.58
N ALA A 662 8.13 11.94 14.81
CA ALA A 662 6.75 11.97 14.32
C ALA A 662 6.33 13.03 13.24
N SER A 663 5.39 12.64 12.35
CA SER A 663 4.66 13.49 11.39
C SER A 663 3.52 12.69 10.68
N PHE A 664 2.30 13.26 10.52
CA PHE A 664 0.98 12.59 10.29
C PHE A 664 0.15 13.12 9.10
N GLY A 665 -0.80 12.29 8.63
CA GLY A 665 -2.02 12.65 7.88
C GLY A 665 -3.23 11.79 8.33
N VAL A 666 -4.48 12.27 8.20
CA VAL A 666 -5.69 11.82 8.93
C VAL A 666 -6.76 11.17 8.02
N THR A 667 -7.39 10.06 8.46
CA THR A 667 -8.85 9.76 8.28
C THR A 667 -9.38 8.62 9.18
N GLY A 668 -10.20 8.92 10.20
CA GLY A 668 -11.33 8.09 10.70
C GLY A 668 -11.10 6.79 11.50
N GLY A 669 -11.87 6.61 12.59
CA GLY A 669 -12.20 5.33 13.23
C GLY A 669 -11.78 5.16 14.70
N ASP A 670 -10.48 5.05 14.94
CA ASP A 670 -9.89 4.83 16.27
C ASP A 670 -9.69 6.15 17.02
N SER A 671 -9.37 6.12 18.32
CA SER A 671 -8.94 7.35 19.01
C SER A 671 -7.80 7.96 18.19
N ILE A 672 -7.80 9.30 18.02
CA ILE A 672 -6.79 10.03 17.23
C ILE A 672 -5.37 9.58 17.62
N TRP A 673 -5.20 9.15 18.87
CA TRP A 673 -3.97 8.67 19.46
C TRP A 673 -3.64 7.20 19.19
N GLU A 674 -4.59 6.26 19.18
CA GLU A 674 -4.31 4.86 18.80
C GLU A 674 -3.98 4.74 17.31
N LYS A 675 -4.69 5.50 16.48
CA LYS A 675 -4.36 5.62 15.05
C LYS A 675 -2.99 6.27 14.85
N TRP A 676 -2.67 7.31 15.63
CA TRP A 676 -1.34 7.95 15.68
C TRP A 676 -0.21 6.97 16.00
N VAL A 677 -0.40 6.07 16.96
CA VAL A 677 0.59 5.02 17.29
C VAL A 677 0.76 4.05 16.11
N LYS A 678 -0.35 3.65 15.49
CA LYS A 678 -0.39 2.63 14.43
C LYS A 678 0.25 3.13 13.12
N ASP A 679 -0.14 4.32 12.65
CA ASP A 679 0.37 4.93 11.42
C ASP A 679 1.86 5.33 11.54
N ARG A 680 2.30 5.74 12.74
CA ARG A 680 3.72 5.98 13.08
C ARG A 680 4.61 4.77 12.81
N GLU A 681 4.07 3.57 13.02
CA GLU A 681 4.81 2.32 12.85
C GLU A 681 4.81 1.85 11.38
N GLU A 682 4.04 2.47 10.48
CA GLU A 682 3.81 1.94 9.12
C GLU A 682 4.63 2.61 8.00
N SER A 683 4.99 3.92 8.01
CA SER A 683 5.99 4.51 7.07
C SER A 683 6.24 6.03 7.22
N CYS A 684 7.29 6.52 6.56
CA CYS A 684 7.72 7.92 6.42
C CYS A 684 7.00 8.58 5.23
N GLY A 685 6.62 9.86 5.33
CA GLY A 685 5.80 10.58 4.32
C GLY A 685 6.39 10.72 2.91
N CYS A 686 7.61 10.23 2.64
CA CYS A 686 8.16 10.08 1.29
C CYS A 686 8.03 8.63 0.75
N GLY A 687 7.27 7.77 1.43
CA GLY A 687 7.17 6.32 1.18
C GLY A 687 8.38 5.51 1.66
N GLY A 688 9.19 6.04 2.58
CA GLY A 688 10.33 5.32 3.19
C GLY A 688 9.95 4.57 4.47
N CYS A 689 10.76 3.63 4.92
CA CYS A 689 10.61 3.00 6.23
C CYS A 689 11.47 3.73 7.28
N TRP A 690 10.95 3.79 8.50
CA TRP A 690 11.70 4.31 9.63
C TRP A 690 12.71 3.28 10.12
N VAL A 691 14.00 3.50 9.85
CA VAL A 691 15.10 2.65 10.32
C VAL A 691 15.85 3.32 11.46
N ARG A 692 16.47 2.54 12.37
CA ARG A 692 17.32 3.14 13.41
C ARG A 692 18.50 3.87 12.75
N GLY A 693 18.63 5.16 13.02
CA GLY A 693 19.83 5.92 12.69
C GLY A 693 21.05 5.30 13.37
N ARG A 694 22.14 5.18 12.61
CA ARG A 694 23.44 4.75 13.14
C ARG A 694 24.11 5.85 13.94
#